data_AF-A0A9E2QDR1-F1
#
_entry.id   AF-A0A9E2QDR1-F1
#
_cell.length_a   1.000
_cell.length_b   1.000
_cell.length_c   1.000
_cell.angle_alpha   90.00
_cell.angle_beta   90.00
_cell.angle_gamma   90.00
#
_symmetry.space_group_name_H-M   'P 1'
#
loop_
_entity.id
_entity.type
_entity.pdbx_description
1 polymer ?
#
loop_
_entity_poly.entity_id
_entity_poly.type
_entity_poly.pdbx_seq_one_letter_code
_entity_poly.pdbx_strand_id
1 'polypeptide(L)'
;MIGSSTGPSKTWYFAEGTTRAGFDEYVCLLNPGSKVSITEFSYMLGTGETLVRRHDLLPASRTTINVRSDVPPESDVSIKVTASEPIVAERPMYFNYKGAWSGGHNVLGATGPKPEWYFAEGTTRDGFDTYLCLQNPGDLEATVDVDYFLVNGTREFRTGVKIKPRSRFTIAAHEDGLGIGRHNDASGDFSARVRTSAQAPIVAERATYFNYRPYLDGGHDVIGASGPREDWYFAEGTTRPGFDTYLCLANPGTRDAKVDIDYFCGDGQDVEREDITVRRGSRLTIATHDDNLGIGRHDDPRGDFSAKVHSANGVPVVAERVTYFNYQPFWSGGHDVVGAAAPALRWYFSEGCTRQGFDTYLCLANPGGKKAIVDVTYFRGDNQTESKSGIEVPPRSRFTIAVHDGNLGIGRHDDAGGDVSMEVKSSNGVPVVAERPMYFAERWRTMYRTAIAGAWGWGDVTHGKTSRPYVALTFDCENNGGSTGQILDILKQKGVHATCFVLDKLPASFPDVVMRMADEGHEIGNHGVTHPHFTRIPPERVTAELGTTEEAVNRITGFTTKPYFRFPYGDRNVGVIAQVNSLGYLSTYWSVDPQEWRASNSAQSVINTVVGQSGPGAIVLMHDVPKTIAALPAIIDGLRARGFMLVTLTELLYPGPVGRP
;
A
#
# COMPACT_ATOMS: atom_id res chain seq x y z
N MET A 1 -4.22 4.30 -1.47
CA MET A 1 -3.72 4.95 -2.72
C MET A 1 -4.71 5.95 -3.28
N ILE A 2 -4.27 7.15 -3.69
CA ILE A 2 -5.15 8.21 -4.24
C ILE A 2 -4.46 9.02 -5.36
N GLY A 3 -5.24 9.65 -6.24
CA GLY A 3 -4.78 10.58 -7.27
C GLY A 3 -5.92 10.96 -8.21
N SER A 4 -5.77 12.06 -8.97
CA SER A 4 -6.79 12.56 -9.90
C SER A 4 -6.23 13.68 -10.79
N SER A 5 -6.55 13.70 -12.09
CA SER A 5 -6.21 14.81 -12.99
C SER A 5 -7.44 15.45 -13.61
N THR A 6 -7.44 16.77 -13.81
CA THR A 6 -8.50 17.47 -14.56
C THR A 6 -8.33 17.37 -16.09
N GLY A 7 -7.24 16.76 -16.58
CA GLY A 7 -7.02 16.59 -18.02
C GLY A 7 -5.78 15.75 -18.39
N PRO A 8 -5.76 15.22 -19.62
CA PRO A 8 -4.58 14.56 -20.16
C PRO A 8 -3.48 15.57 -20.56
N SER A 9 -2.23 15.12 -20.54
CA SER A 9 -1.03 15.89 -20.92
C SER A 9 -0.12 15.05 -21.81
N LYS A 10 0.72 15.72 -22.60
CA LYS A 10 1.78 15.06 -23.39
C LYS A 10 3.06 14.85 -22.60
N THR A 11 3.14 15.36 -21.37
CA THR A 11 4.32 15.20 -20.52
C THR A 11 3.91 15.03 -19.07
N TRP A 12 4.54 14.06 -18.43
CA TRP A 12 4.35 13.68 -17.04
C TRP A 12 5.70 13.44 -16.36
N TYR A 13 5.80 13.75 -15.07
CA TYR A 13 7.02 13.67 -14.29
C TYR A 13 6.74 13.00 -12.94
N PHE A 14 7.67 12.16 -12.50
CA PHE A 14 7.63 11.48 -11.20
C PHE A 14 9.02 11.59 -10.55
N ALA A 15 9.08 12.08 -9.31
CA ALA A 15 10.35 12.41 -8.65
C ALA A 15 10.87 11.29 -7.71
N GLU A 16 9.97 10.53 -7.10
CA GLU A 16 10.26 9.28 -6.40
C GLU A 16 10.33 8.11 -7.39
N GLY A 17 11.05 7.07 -6.98
CA GLY A 17 11.08 5.77 -7.64
C GLY A 17 12.30 4.95 -7.23
N THR A 18 12.15 3.62 -7.20
CA THR A 18 13.24 2.70 -6.98
C THR A 18 12.94 1.28 -7.48
N THR A 19 13.98 0.58 -7.92
CA THR A 19 13.95 -0.86 -8.26
C THR A 19 14.67 -1.73 -7.22
N ARG A 20 14.98 -1.17 -6.05
CA ARG A 20 15.57 -1.89 -4.91
C ARG A 20 14.68 -3.06 -4.48
N ALA A 21 15.29 -4.07 -3.87
CA ALA A 21 14.57 -5.17 -3.24
C ALA A 21 13.55 -4.63 -2.23
N GLY A 22 12.37 -5.27 -2.19
CA GLY A 22 11.27 -4.84 -1.32
C GLY A 22 10.40 -3.73 -1.92
N PHE A 23 10.62 -3.31 -3.17
CA PHE A 23 9.75 -2.36 -3.87
C PHE A 23 9.34 -2.91 -5.24
N ASP A 24 8.05 -2.75 -5.55
CA ASP A 24 7.45 -2.97 -6.85
C ASP A 24 6.84 -1.64 -7.32
N GLU A 25 7.49 -1.01 -8.29
CA GLU A 25 7.07 0.26 -8.87
C GLU A 25 6.47 0.06 -10.26
N TYR A 26 5.35 0.72 -10.51
CA TYR A 26 4.70 0.75 -11.81
C TYR A 26 4.34 2.17 -12.23
N VAL A 27 4.12 2.36 -13.53
CA VAL A 27 3.49 3.57 -14.07
C VAL A 27 2.24 3.15 -14.83
N CYS A 28 1.10 3.64 -14.37
CA CYS A 28 -0.20 3.38 -14.96
C CYS A 28 -0.59 4.53 -15.87
N LEU A 29 -0.90 4.20 -17.12
CA LEU A 29 -1.19 5.12 -18.21
C LEU A 29 -2.62 4.92 -18.69
N LEU A 30 -3.35 6.02 -18.88
CA LEU A 30 -4.64 6.06 -19.57
C LEU A 30 -4.49 6.88 -20.86
N ASN A 31 -4.86 6.29 -21.99
CA ASN A 31 -5.08 7.01 -23.25
C ASN A 31 -6.59 7.17 -23.46
N PRO A 32 -7.19 8.33 -23.10
CA PRO A 32 -8.60 8.57 -23.35
C PRO A 32 -8.89 8.93 -24.82
N GLY A 33 -7.84 9.09 -25.64
CA GLY A 33 -7.94 9.53 -27.03
C GLY A 33 -8.30 8.39 -27.99
N SER A 34 -8.60 8.78 -29.24
CA SER A 34 -8.97 7.87 -30.33
C SER A 34 -7.79 7.40 -31.20
N LYS A 35 -6.56 7.79 -30.87
CA LYS A 35 -5.34 7.42 -31.58
C LYS A 35 -4.38 6.69 -30.67
N VAL A 36 -3.53 5.83 -31.26
CA VAL A 36 -2.38 5.26 -30.56
C VAL A 36 -1.45 6.40 -30.11
N SER A 37 -1.00 6.35 -28.85
CA SER A 37 0.01 7.25 -28.32
C SER A 37 1.32 6.49 -28.16
N ILE A 38 2.39 6.98 -28.78
CA ILE A 38 3.75 6.48 -28.55
C ILE A 38 4.29 7.23 -27.34
N THR A 39 4.64 6.49 -26.29
CA THR A 39 5.18 7.05 -25.05
C THR A 39 6.67 6.78 -24.95
N GLU A 40 7.44 7.76 -24.52
CA GLU A 40 8.86 7.68 -24.27
C GLU A 40 9.14 7.99 -22.80
N PHE A 41 9.69 7.00 -22.10
CA PHE A 41 10.09 7.07 -20.70
C PHE A 41 11.58 7.39 -20.63
N SER A 42 11.91 8.52 -20.01
CA SER A 42 13.27 8.89 -19.63
C SER A 42 13.43 8.63 -18.13
N TYR A 43 14.12 7.54 -17.79
CA TYR A 43 14.44 7.14 -16.43
C TYR A 43 15.77 7.77 -16.00
N MET A 44 15.73 8.75 -15.12
CA MET A 44 16.90 9.47 -14.61
C MET A 44 17.33 8.85 -13.28
N LEU A 45 18.51 8.20 -13.28
CA LEU A 45 19.02 7.44 -12.16
C LEU A 45 19.80 8.31 -11.18
N GLY A 46 19.91 7.86 -9.92
CA GLY A 46 20.75 8.52 -8.90
C GLY A 46 22.25 8.59 -9.26
N THR A 47 22.71 7.74 -10.18
CA THR A 47 24.09 7.77 -10.72
C THR A 47 24.32 8.94 -11.69
N GLY A 48 23.24 9.57 -12.19
CA GLY A 48 23.27 10.56 -13.28
C GLY A 48 23.12 9.96 -14.69
N GLU A 49 23.02 8.63 -14.81
CA GLU A 49 22.65 7.98 -16.08
C GLU A 49 21.16 8.20 -16.40
N THR A 50 20.83 8.33 -17.68
CA THR A 50 19.43 8.35 -18.15
C THR A 50 19.18 7.21 -19.14
N LEU A 51 18.19 6.37 -18.85
CA LEU A 51 17.72 5.31 -19.74
C LEU A 51 16.46 5.77 -20.47
N VAL A 52 16.35 5.43 -21.76
CA VAL A 52 15.15 5.72 -22.56
C VAL A 52 14.48 4.43 -23.01
N ARG A 53 13.16 4.34 -22.82
CA ARG A 53 12.31 3.23 -23.29
C ARG A 53 11.07 3.78 -23.97
N ARG A 54 10.49 2.98 -24.86
CA ARG A 54 9.26 3.33 -25.57
C ARG A 54 8.20 2.27 -25.39
N HIS A 55 6.97 2.72 -25.20
CA HIS A 55 5.80 1.88 -25.07
C HIS A 55 4.66 2.46 -25.90
N ASP A 56 3.93 1.60 -26.58
CA ASP A 56 2.76 2.00 -27.37
C ASP A 56 1.51 1.87 -26.52
N LEU A 57 0.67 2.90 -26.57
CA LEU A 57 -0.57 2.99 -25.80
C LEU A 57 -1.76 3.04 -26.75
N LEU A 58 -2.57 1.98 -26.75
CA LEU A 58 -3.73 1.86 -27.63
C LEU A 58 -4.75 2.99 -27.37
N PRO A 59 -5.58 3.37 -28.36
CA PRO A 59 -6.67 4.31 -28.12
C PRO A 59 -7.69 3.76 -27.14
N ALA A 60 -8.35 4.64 -26.38
CA ALA A 60 -9.38 4.30 -25.40
C ALA A 60 -8.99 3.09 -24.52
N SER A 61 -7.78 3.13 -23.98
CA SER A 61 -7.20 1.99 -23.25
C SER A 61 -6.36 2.43 -22.08
N ARG A 62 -6.07 1.46 -21.21
CA ARG A 62 -5.10 1.60 -20.13
C ARG A 62 -3.95 0.62 -20.27
N THR A 63 -2.77 0.99 -19.76
CA THR A 63 -1.62 0.09 -19.65
C THR A 63 -0.87 0.35 -18.34
N THR A 64 -0.34 -0.72 -17.75
CA THR A 64 0.59 -0.66 -16.61
C THR A 64 1.99 -1.02 -17.09
N ILE A 65 2.97 -0.15 -16.84
CA ILE A 65 4.39 -0.42 -17.10
C ILE A 65 5.06 -0.80 -15.78
N ASN A 66 5.72 -1.96 -15.74
CA ASN A 66 6.56 -2.35 -14.59
C ASN A 66 7.93 -1.70 -14.73
N VAL A 67 8.31 -0.81 -13.81
CA VAL A 67 9.58 -0.07 -13.91
C VAL A 67 10.79 -1.00 -13.87
N ARG A 68 10.69 -2.14 -13.18
CA ARG A 68 11.76 -3.16 -13.10
C ARG A 68 12.05 -3.83 -14.46
N SER A 69 11.11 -3.80 -15.42
CA SER A 69 11.41 -4.32 -16.78
C SER A 69 12.33 -3.38 -17.56
N ASP A 70 12.33 -2.10 -17.21
CA ASP A 70 12.99 -1.04 -17.96
C ASP A 70 14.31 -0.60 -17.32
N VAL A 71 14.37 -0.67 -15.99
CA VAL A 71 15.45 -0.13 -15.15
C VAL A 71 16.16 -1.27 -14.41
N PRO A 72 17.51 -1.30 -14.34
CA PRO A 72 18.27 -2.29 -13.59
C PRO A 72 17.82 -2.38 -12.11
N PRO A 73 17.94 -3.54 -11.45
CA PRO A 73 17.64 -3.66 -10.02
C PRO A 73 18.54 -2.74 -9.17
N GLU A 74 18.14 -2.48 -7.93
CA GLU A 74 18.91 -1.68 -6.96
C GLU A 74 19.20 -0.24 -7.42
N SER A 75 18.30 0.36 -8.20
CA SER A 75 18.45 1.72 -8.73
C SER A 75 17.41 2.65 -8.14
N ASP A 76 17.83 3.82 -7.66
CA ASP A 76 16.91 4.94 -7.42
C ASP A 76 16.64 5.66 -8.74
N VAL A 77 15.36 5.89 -9.05
CA VAL A 77 14.93 6.38 -10.35
C VAL A 77 13.88 7.48 -10.21
N SER A 78 13.92 8.43 -11.13
CA SER A 78 12.84 9.38 -11.37
C SER A 78 12.47 9.28 -12.85
N ILE A 79 11.23 9.60 -13.20
CA ILE A 79 10.69 9.30 -14.52
C ILE A 79 10.20 10.59 -15.17
N LYS A 80 10.52 10.79 -16.44
CA LYS A 80 9.81 11.70 -17.32
C LYS A 80 9.17 10.89 -18.44
N VAL A 81 7.86 11.02 -18.59
CA VAL A 81 7.10 10.41 -19.69
C VAL A 81 6.76 11.50 -20.69
N THR A 82 7.11 11.31 -21.96
CA THR A 82 6.57 12.12 -23.07
C THR A 82 5.68 11.27 -23.95
N ALA A 83 4.64 11.85 -24.55
CA ALA A 83 3.65 11.11 -25.34
C ALA A 83 3.28 11.85 -26.63
N SER A 84 3.08 11.12 -27.72
CA SER A 84 2.67 11.71 -29.00
C SER A 84 1.25 12.29 -28.97
N GLU A 85 0.36 11.64 -28.22
CA GLU A 85 -1.01 12.10 -27.92
C GLU A 85 -1.18 12.34 -26.40
N PRO A 86 -2.09 13.23 -25.95
CA PRO A 86 -2.32 13.46 -24.54
C PRO A 86 -2.80 12.20 -23.80
N ILE A 87 -2.13 11.86 -22.70
CA ILE A 87 -2.43 10.72 -21.83
C ILE A 87 -2.56 11.19 -20.37
N VAL A 88 -2.95 10.30 -19.47
CA VAL A 88 -2.91 10.51 -18.01
C VAL A 88 -1.98 9.47 -17.40
N ALA A 89 -1.16 9.88 -16.42
CA ALA A 89 -0.18 9.02 -15.79
C ALA A 89 -0.19 9.15 -14.27
N GLU A 90 -0.17 8.01 -13.59
CA GLU A 90 -0.04 7.85 -12.15
C GLU A 90 1.01 6.77 -11.88
N ARG A 91 1.63 6.81 -10.70
CA ARG A 91 2.70 5.88 -10.32
C ARG A 91 2.33 5.21 -8.99
N PRO A 92 1.79 3.99 -9.01
CA PRO A 92 1.68 3.17 -7.82
C PRO A 92 3.02 2.54 -7.45
N MET A 93 3.27 2.42 -6.16
CA MET A 93 4.33 1.59 -5.59
C MET A 93 3.74 0.70 -4.51
N TYR A 94 4.23 -0.53 -4.44
CA TYR A 94 4.00 -1.47 -3.37
C TYR A 94 5.33 -1.82 -2.74
N PHE A 95 5.38 -1.97 -1.41
CA PHE A 95 6.65 -2.10 -0.73
C PHE A 95 6.58 -2.91 0.56
N ASN A 96 7.75 -3.39 0.95
CA ASN A 96 8.13 -3.81 2.30
C ASN A 96 9.35 -2.99 2.73
N TYR A 97 9.08 -1.80 3.25
CA TYR A 97 10.07 -0.81 3.61
C TYR A 97 10.88 -1.25 4.84
N LYS A 98 12.21 -1.22 4.73
CA LYS A 98 13.16 -1.74 5.75
C LYS A 98 12.86 -3.19 6.17
N GLY A 99 12.24 -3.94 5.26
CA GLY A 99 11.75 -5.27 5.51
C GLY A 99 10.66 -5.35 6.57
N ALA A 100 10.13 -4.23 7.06
CA ALA A 100 9.27 -4.07 8.23
C ALA A 100 7.91 -3.45 8.01
N TRP A 101 7.85 -2.34 7.28
CA TRP A 101 6.62 -1.60 7.09
C TRP A 101 6.15 -1.82 5.68
N SER A 102 5.05 -2.53 5.55
CA SER A 102 4.50 -2.87 4.26
C SER A 102 3.33 -1.98 3.88
N GLY A 103 3.06 -1.91 2.59
CA GLY A 103 1.93 -1.14 2.08
C GLY A 103 2.13 -0.75 0.63
N GLY A 104 1.50 0.35 0.25
CA GLY A 104 1.62 0.90 -1.08
C GLY A 104 0.99 2.28 -1.18
N HIS A 105 1.56 3.10 -2.05
CA HIS A 105 1.12 4.46 -2.31
C HIS A 105 1.01 4.70 -3.81
N ASN A 106 0.37 5.80 -4.18
CA ASN A 106 0.20 6.23 -5.57
C ASN A 106 0.35 7.73 -5.62
N VAL A 107 0.89 8.24 -6.72
CA VAL A 107 0.99 9.67 -6.97
C VAL A 107 0.58 10.01 -8.40
N LEU A 108 -0.09 11.15 -8.58
CA LEU A 108 -0.32 11.75 -9.89
C LEU A 108 0.96 12.41 -10.38
N GLY A 109 1.34 12.16 -11.64
CA GLY A 109 2.51 12.82 -12.20
C GLY A 109 2.32 14.34 -12.33
N ALA A 110 3.40 15.10 -12.16
CA ALA A 110 3.38 16.52 -12.51
C ALA A 110 3.36 16.69 -14.03
N THR A 111 2.71 17.73 -14.54
CA THR A 111 2.72 18.05 -15.98
C THR A 111 3.87 18.95 -16.41
N GLY A 112 4.69 19.42 -15.47
CA GLY A 112 5.86 20.24 -15.74
C GLY A 112 6.66 20.60 -14.49
N PRO A 113 7.98 20.84 -14.62
CA PRO A 113 8.80 21.34 -13.52
C PRO A 113 8.44 22.79 -13.17
N LYS A 114 8.66 23.17 -11.91
CA LYS A 114 8.39 24.51 -11.37
C LYS A 114 9.55 25.01 -10.50
N PRO A 115 9.70 26.33 -10.35
CA PRO A 115 10.66 26.90 -9.42
C PRO A 115 10.25 26.71 -7.96
N GLU A 116 8.97 26.46 -7.67
CA GLU A 116 8.49 26.29 -6.30
C GLU A 116 7.46 25.16 -6.20
N TRP A 117 7.53 24.42 -5.09
CA TRP A 117 6.59 23.37 -4.69
C TRP A 117 6.31 23.46 -3.20
N TYR A 118 5.11 23.08 -2.78
CA TYR A 118 4.64 23.22 -1.41
C TYR A 118 3.98 21.95 -0.91
N PHE A 119 4.20 21.62 0.37
CA PHE A 119 3.61 20.47 1.06
C PHE A 119 3.07 20.93 2.41
N ALA A 120 1.84 20.57 2.77
CA ALA A 120 1.20 21.02 4.01
C ALA A 120 1.32 20.00 5.16
N GLU A 121 1.50 18.73 4.81
CA GLU A 121 1.76 17.60 5.70
C GLU A 121 3.26 17.26 5.70
N GLY A 122 3.70 16.59 6.75
CA GLY A 122 5.09 16.23 7.03
C GLY A 122 5.24 15.89 8.50
N THR A 123 5.87 14.76 8.81
CA THR A 123 6.23 14.42 10.18
C THR A 123 7.54 13.63 10.24
N THR A 124 8.36 13.91 11.25
CA THR A 124 9.55 13.13 11.60
C THR A 124 9.42 12.47 12.96
N ARG A 125 8.17 12.34 13.43
CA ARG A 125 7.82 11.63 14.66
C ARG A 125 8.27 10.17 14.61
N ASP A 126 8.49 9.58 15.78
CA ASP A 126 8.72 8.14 15.90
C ASP A 126 7.66 7.34 15.13
N GLY A 127 8.11 6.37 14.33
CA GLY A 127 7.25 5.59 13.44
C GLY A 127 7.04 6.19 12.05
N PHE A 128 7.67 7.32 11.70
CA PHE A 128 7.58 7.94 10.38
C PHE A 128 8.95 8.21 9.76
N ASP A 129 9.08 7.87 8.48
CA ASP A 129 10.21 8.23 7.62
C ASP A 129 9.69 9.02 6.41
N THR A 130 9.72 10.34 6.51
CA THR A 130 9.35 11.26 5.41
C THR A 130 10.56 11.68 4.58
N TYR A 131 10.35 11.75 3.27
CA TYR A 131 11.31 12.10 2.24
C TYR A 131 10.75 13.17 1.30
N LEU A 132 11.58 14.15 0.94
CA LEU A 132 11.32 15.04 -0.20
C LEU A 132 12.10 14.49 -1.40
N CYS A 133 11.38 14.00 -2.41
CA CYS A 133 11.93 13.42 -3.63
C CYS A 133 11.97 14.50 -4.72
N LEU A 134 13.15 14.77 -5.25
CA LEU A 134 13.42 15.88 -6.15
C LEU A 134 13.95 15.37 -7.49
N GLN A 135 13.35 15.81 -8.59
CA GLN A 135 13.81 15.53 -9.95
C GLN A 135 14.24 16.82 -10.63
N ASN A 136 15.44 16.82 -11.19
CA ASN A 136 15.89 17.84 -12.13
C ASN A 136 15.84 17.27 -13.56
N PRO A 137 14.77 17.52 -14.31
CA PRO A 137 14.65 17.03 -15.67
C PRO A 137 15.38 17.90 -16.71
N GLY A 138 15.95 19.03 -16.28
CA GLY A 138 16.59 20.02 -17.14
C GLY A 138 18.07 19.73 -17.42
N ASP A 139 18.65 20.57 -18.28
CA ASP A 139 20.06 20.49 -18.69
C ASP A 139 21.00 21.34 -17.82
N LEU A 140 20.45 22.11 -16.87
CA LEU A 140 21.21 22.96 -15.94
C LEU A 140 21.20 22.36 -14.54
N GLU A 141 22.29 22.54 -13.78
CA GLU A 141 22.32 22.20 -12.35
C GLU A 141 21.29 23.06 -11.60
N ALA A 142 20.39 22.41 -10.86
CA ALA A 142 19.45 23.08 -9.99
C ALA A 142 20.06 23.28 -8.61
N THR A 143 19.86 24.45 -8.02
CA THR A 143 20.22 24.74 -6.62
C THR A 143 18.92 24.91 -5.86
N VAL A 144 18.67 24.00 -4.91
CA VAL A 144 17.40 23.88 -4.20
C VAL A 144 17.55 24.36 -2.76
N ASP A 145 16.60 25.17 -2.33
CA ASP A 145 16.39 25.58 -0.95
C ASP A 145 15.08 24.97 -0.43
N VAL A 146 15.06 24.56 0.84
CA VAL A 146 13.88 24.04 1.53
C VAL A 146 13.62 24.85 2.78
N ASP A 147 12.40 25.35 2.91
CA ASP A 147 11.90 26.00 4.12
C ASP A 147 10.92 25.02 4.81
N TYR A 148 11.25 24.58 6.03
CA TYR A 148 10.37 23.77 6.87
C TYR A 148 9.65 24.69 7.86
N PHE A 149 8.31 24.72 7.82
CA PHE A 149 7.49 25.49 8.76
C PHE A 149 6.94 24.56 9.83
N LEU A 150 7.27 24.84 11.09
CA LEU A 150 6.95 24.00 12.23
C LEU A 150 5.69 24.48 12.95
N VAL A 151 5.07 23.58 13.73
CA VAL A 151 3.80 23.84 14.45
C VAL A 151 3.90 25.00 15.43
N ASN A 152 5.06 25.20 16.07
CA ASN A 152 5.28 26.30 17.01
C ASN A 152 5.47 27.68 16.32
N GLY A 153 5.41 27.74 14.98
CA GLY A 153 5.61 28.95 14.19
C GLY A 153 7.08 29.29 13.90
N THR A 154 8.01 28.44 14.32
CA THR A 154 9.42 28.54 13.92
C THR A 154 9.64 27.95 12.53
N ARG A 155 10.74 28.33 11.89
CA ARG A 155 11.12 27.87 10.56
C ARG A 155 12.55 27.36 10.58
N GLU A 156 12.77 26.23 9.93
CA GLU A 156 14.10 25.73 9.60
C GLU A 156 14.38 25.87 8.12
N PHE A 157 15.63 26.21 7.79
CA PHE A 157 16.06 26.47 6.43
C PHE A 157 17.19 25.52 6.05
N ARG A 158 17.13 25.02 4.83
CA ARG A 158 18.23 24.28 4.19
C ARG A 158 18.43 24.89 2.83
N THR A 159 19.66 25.31 2.53
CA THR A 159 19.94 26.06 1.31
C THR A 159 21.07 25.43 0.53
N GLY A 160 21.01 25.52 -0.79
CA GLY A 160 22.13 25.13 -1.65
C GLY A 160 22.23 23.64 -1.96
N VAL A 161 21.14 22.88 -1.89
CA VAL A 161 21.12 21.47 -2.31
C VAL A 161 21.28 21.40 -3.83
N LYS A 162 22.40 20.86 -4.30
CA LYS A 162 22.70 20.78 -5.74
C LYS A 162 22.15 19.51 -6.36
N ILE A 163 21.37 19.65 -7.43
CA ILE A 163 20.84 18.54 -8.20
C ILE A 163 21.36 18.64 -9.62
N LYS A 164 22.15 17.64 -10.04
CA LYS A 164 22.77 17.61 -11.37
C LYS A 164 21.70 17.62 -12.48
N PRO A 165 22.04 18.06 -13.70
CA PRO A 165 21.16 17.91 -14.86
C PRO A 165 20.67 16.46 -15.04
N ARG A 166 19.43 16.29 -15.48
CA ARG A 166 18.80 14.99 -15.80
C ARG A 166 19.01 13.93 -14.72
N SER A 167 18.80 14.31 -13.47
CA SER A 167 19.05 13.45 -12.31
C SER A 167 18.01 13.66 -11.22
N ARG A 168 18.11 12.85 -10.17
CA ARG A 168 17.27 12.94 -8.98
C ARG A 168 18.10 13.10 -7.72
N PHE A 169 17.45 13.60 -6.68
CA PHE A 169 17.98 13.67 -5.33
C PHE A 169 16.85 13.46 -4.32
N THR A 170 17.13 12.84 -3.18
CA THR A 170 16.15 12.66 -2.10
C THR A 170 16.69 13.25 -0.81
N ILE A 171 15.88 14.08 -0.15
CA ILE A 171 16.16 14.61 1.18
C ILE A 171 15.37 13.78 2.19
N ALA A 172 16.04 13.11 3.12
CA ALA A 172 15.40 12.48 4.27
C ALA A 172 15.08 13.57 5.31
N ALA A 173 13.79 13.89 5.50
CA ALA A 173 13.39 14.95 6.42
C ALA A 173 13.70 14.61 7.89
N HIS A 174 13.75 13.31 8.21
CA HIS A 174 14.01 12.79 9.55
C HIS A 174 15.51 12.66 9.90
N GLU A 175 16.41 12.95 8.96
CA GLU A 175 17.86 12.94 9.22
C GLU A 175 18.37 14.35 9.53
N ASP A 176 19.40 14.44 10.37
CA ASP A 176 20.10 15.70 10.63
C ASP A 176 20.85 16.19 9.39
N GLY A 177 21.09 17.50 9.31
CA GLY A 177 21.81 18.12 8.21
C GLY A 177 20.90 18.68 7.13
N LEU A 178 20.21 17.82 6.34
CA LEU A 178 19.28 18.25 5.28
C LEU A 178 17.78 18.18 5.67
N GLY A 179 17.44 17.37 6.67
CA GLY A 179 16.11 17.33 7.28
C GLY A 179 16.06 18.17 8.56
N ILE A 180 14.98 18.01 9.33
CA ILE A 180 14.78 18.61 10.66
C ILE A 180 15.15 17.66 11.81
N GLY A 181 15.67 16.46 11.49
CA GLY A 181 15.99 15.42 12.46
C GLY A 181 14.76 14.65 12.96
N ARG A 182 14.99 13.62 13.78
CA ARG A 182 13.91 12.85 14.44
C ARG A 182 13.42 13.58 15.68
N HIS A 183 12.11 13.59 15.87
CA HIS A 183 11.47 14.13 17.07
C HIS A 183 10.49 13.09 17.61
N ASN A 184 10.18 13.15 18.90
CA ASN A 184 9.20 12.24 19.53
C ASN A 184 7.94 12.99 20.01
N ASP A 185 7.77 14.25 19.60
CA ASP A 185 6.63 15.10 19.96
C ASP A 185 6.15 15.94 18.76
N ALA A 186 5.27 16.91 19.01
CA ALA A 186 4.67 17.76 17.98
C ALA A 186 5.65 18.68 17.24
N SER A 187 6.89 18.86 17.71
CA SER A 187 7.96 19.54 16.97
C SER A 187 8.35 18.78 15.70
N GLY A 188 8.07 17.46 15.64
CA GLY A 188 8.33 16.64 14.48
C GLY A 188 7.41 16.92 13.30
N ASP A 189 6.28 17.62 13.49
CA ASP A 189 5.38 17.92 12.39
C ASP A 189 5.77 19.20 11.65
N PHE A 190 5.80 19.12 10.33
CA PHE A 190 6.24 20.19 9.47
C PHE A 190 5.39 20.32 8.20
N SER A 191 5.51 21.47 7.57
CA SER A 191 5.13 21.70 6.17
C SER A 191 6.38 22.20 5.45
N ALA A 192 6.47 22.02 4.15
CA ALA A 192 7.67 22.34 3.40
C ALA A 192 7.38 23.23 2.19
N ARG A 193 8.29 24.17 1.93
CA ARG A 193 8.38 24.90 0.65
C ARG A 193 9.74 24.60 0.03
N VAL A 194 9.72 24.00 -1.16
CA VAL A 194 10.93 23.68 -1.95
C VAL A 194 11.06 24.71 -3.06
N ARG A 195 12.23 25.35 -3.19
CA ARG A 195 12.50 26.45 -4.13
C ARG A 195 13.77 26.20 -4.94
N THR A 196 13.76 26.60 -6.20
CA THR A 196 14.92 26.63 -7.10
C THR A 196 14.88 27.90 -7.96
N SER A 197 15.92 28.17 -8.73
CA SER A 197 15.92 29.26 -9.71
C SER A 197 14.95 28.98 -10.86
N ALA A 198 14.39 30.04 -11.46
CA ALA A 198 13.49 29.92 -12.61
C ALA A 198 14.16 29.30 -13.84
N GLN A 199 15.49 29.38 -13.94
CA GLN A 199 16.28 28.82 -15.05
C GLN A 199 16.49 27.30 -14.92
N ALA A 200 16.38 26.75 -13.70
CA ALA A 200 16.54 25.33 -13.42
C ALA A 200 15.38 24.80 -12.56
N PRO A 201 14.14 24.81 -13.09
CA PRO A 201 12.97 24.32 -12.37
C PRO A 201 13.05 22.81 -12.14
N ILE A 202 12.47 22.34 -11.04
CA ILE A 202 12.48 20.92 -10.63
C ILE A 202 11.05 20.38 -10.51
N VAL A 203 10.91 19.08 -10.28
CA VAL A 203 9.68 18.44 -9.78
C VAL A 203 9.94 17.95 -8.37
N ALA A 204 8.97 18.07 -7.47
CA ALA A 204 9.08 17.64 -6.09
C ALA A 204 7.86 16.83 -5.65
N GLU A 205 8.12 15.68 -5.03
CA GLU A 205 7.16 14.79 -4.37
C GLU A 205 7.53 14.61 -2.91
N ARG A 206 6.58 14.14 -2.10
CA ARG A 206 6.79 13.83 -0.69
C ARG A 206 6.25 12.45 -0.36
N ALA A 207 7.17 11.52 -0.20
CA ALA A 207 6.89 10.16 0.21
C ALA A 207 7.08 10.01 1.72
N THR A 208 6.17 9.29 2.37
CA THR A 208 6.26 8.95 3.78
C THR A 208 5.96 7.49 3.97
N TYR A 209 6.86 6.79 4.67
CA TYR A 209 6.69 5.40 5.10
C TYR A 209 6.51 5.39 6.60
N PHE A 210 5.59 4.57 7.11
CA PHE A 210 5.24 4.64 8.53
C PHE A 210 4.84 3.30 9.13
N ASN A 211 4.99 3.23 10.45
CA ASN A 211 4.23 2.38 11.36
C ASN A 211 3.48 3.30 12.31
N TYR A 212 2.21 3.54 11.98
CA TYR A 212 1.32 4.39 12.73
C TYR A 212 0.57 3.54 13.76
N ARG A 213 0.47 4.00 15.02
CA ARG A 213 -0.19 3.28 16.13
C ARG A 213 0.24 1.79 16.22
N PRO A 214 1.44 1.50 16.76
CA PRO A 214 2.32 0.30 16.65
C PRO A 214 2.05 -0.88 15.68
N TYR A 215 1.07 -0.82 14.79
CA TYR A 215 0.54 -1.96 14.04
C TYR A 215 -0.11 -1.55 12.71
N LEU A 216 -0.14 -0.26 12.35
CA LEU A 216 -0.62 0.20 11.05
C LEU A 216 0.56 0.59 10.19
N ASP A 217 1.10 -0.41 9.50
CA ASP A 217 2.14 -0.19 8.51
C ASP A 217 1.54 0.41 7.24
N GLY A 218 2.31 1.26 6.56
CA GLY A 218 1.90 1.83 5.30
C GLY A 218 2.84 2.89 4.78
N GLY A 219 2.33 3.62 3.79
CA GLY A 219 2.99 4.79 3.25
C GLY A 219 2.06 5.55 2.32
N HIS A 220 2.40 6.81 2.08
CA HIS A 220 1.71 7.67 1.12
C HIS A 220 2.73 8.53 0.39
N ASP A 221 2.39 8.95 -0.82
CA ASP A 221 3.18 9.88 -1.62
C ASP A 221 2.24 10.92 -2.22
N VAL A 222 2.75 12.13 -2.45
CA VAL A 222 1.98 13.23 -3.00
C VAL A 222 2.87 14.13 -3.85
N ILE A 223 2.34 14.60 -4.98
CA ILE A 223 2.96 15.65 -5.77
C ILE A 223 2.77 16.99 -5.06
N GLY A 224 3.81 17.81 -4.98
CA GLY A 224 3.71 19.11 -4.32
C GLY A 224 2.64 20.02 -4.93
N ALA A 225 2.06 20.88 -4.11
CA ALA A 225 1.20 21.95 -4.60
C ALA A 225 2.01 22.97 -5.40
N SER A 226 1.46 23.41 -6.54
CA SER A 226 2.08 24.44 -7.40
C SER A 226 2.12 25.85 -6.81
N GLY A 227 1.50 26.05 -5.64
CA GLY A 227 1.42 27.31 -4.92
C GLY A 227 0.24 27.34 -3.94
N PRO A 228 0.25 28.26 -2.96
CA PRO A 228 -0.87 28.49 -2.06
C PRO A 228 -2.08 29.08 -2.81
N ARG A 229 -3.30 28.77 -2.36
CA ARG A 229 -4.58 29.21 -2.94
C ARG A 229 -5.57 29.62 -1.87
N GLU A 230 -6.58 30.38 -2.28
CA GLU A 230 -7.70 30.75 -1.41
C GLU A 230 -8.70 29.60 -1.25
N ASP A 231 -8.88 28.74 -2.26
CA ASP A 231 -9.77 27.59 -2.20
C ASP A 231 -9.03 26.28 -2.46
N TRP A 232 -9.39 25.25 -1.70
CA TRP A 232 -9.02 23.86 -1.92
C TRP A 232 -10.23 22.95 -1.72
N TYR A 233 -10.32 21.90 -2.52
CA TYR A 233 -11.44 20.97 -2.48
C TYR A 233 -10.97 19.52 -2.38
N PHE A 234 -11.72 18.71 -1.64
CA PHE A 234 -11.42 17.32 -1.34
C PHE A 234 -12.69 16.49 -1.51
N ALA A 235 -12.69 15.50 -2.40
CA ALA A 235 -13.89 14.68 -2.65
C ALA A 235 -14.01 13.47 -1.72
N GLU A 236 -12.88 12.96 -1.23
CA GLU A 236 -12.83 11.87 -0.26
C GLU A 236 -12.73 12.37 1.20
N GLY A 237 -13.12 11.52 2.14
CA GLY A 237 -13.00 11.78 3.57
C GLY A 237 -13.89 10.84 4.36
N THR A 238 -13.36 10.29 5.45
CA THR A 238 -14.18 9.51 6.37
C THR A 238 -13.68 9.64 7.81
N THR A 239 -14.60 9.61 8.75
CA THR A 239 -14.37 9.58 10.20
C THR A 239 -14.87 8.28 10.80
N ARG A 240 -15.17 7.28 9.97
CA ARG A 240 -15.59 5.96 10.40
C ARG A 240 -14.57 5.30 11.34
N PRO A 241 -15.01 4.36 12.21
CA PRO A 241 -14.09 3.55 12.98
C PRO A 241 -13.01 2.93 12.08
N GLY A 242 -11.75 2.95 12.54
CA GLY A 242 -10.61 2.48 11.76
C GLY A 242 -9.95 3.56 10.90
N PHE A 243 -10.57 4.73 10.69
CA PHE A 243 -10.00 5.82 9.91
C PHE A 243 -9.60 7.01 10.79
N ASP A 244 -8.40 7.52 10.56
CA ASP A 244 -7.92 8.79 11.07
C ASP A 244 -7.57 9.71 9.89
N THR A 245 -8.53 10.54 9.52
CA THR A 245 -8.36 11.57 8.50
C THR A 245 -7.99 12.91 9.14
N TYR A 246 -7.07 13.63 8.47
CA TYR A 246 -6.60 14.94 8.86
C TYR A 246 -6.57 15.89 7.66
N LEU A 247 -6.96 17.15 7.89
CA LEU A 247 -6.67 18.26 6.97
C LEU A 247 -5.42 18.99 7.46
N CYS A 248 -4.39 19.03 6.62
CA CYS A 248 -3.15 19.74 6.92
C CYS A 248 -3.11 21.04 6.11
N LEU A 249 -2.99 22.16 6.82
CA LEU A 249 -2.95 23.50 6.25
C LEU A 249 -1.59 24.14 6.51
N ALA A 250 -0.97 24.71 5.48
CA ALA A 250 0.27 25.47 5.61
C ALA A 250 0.10 26.90 5.12
N ASN A 251 0.59 27.85 5.90
CA ASN A 251 0.64 29.26 5.54
C ASN A 251 2.09 29.68 5.36
N PRO A 252 2.64 29.60 4.13
CA PRO A 252 4.01 30.03 3.85
C PRO A 252 4.17 31.57 3.85
N GLY A 253 3.05 32.30 3.95
CA GLY A 253 2.99 33.75 3.85
C GLY A 253 3.50 34.50 5.08
N THR A 254 3.29 35.81 5.05
CA THR A 254 3.73 36.77 6.07
C THR A 254 2.59 37.36 6.89
N ARG A 255 1.33 37.01 6.56
CA ARG A 255 0.12 37.40 7.29
C ARG A 255 -0.63 36.15 7.76
N ASP A 256 -1.34 36.25 8.87
CA ASP A 256 -2.15 35.14 9.36
C ASP A 256 -3.34 34.93 8.41
N ALA A 257 -3.61 33.66 8.08
CA ALA A 257 -4.76 33.29 7.26
C ALA A 257 -5.95 32.98 8.17
N LYS A 258 -7.12 33.47 7.78
CA LYS A 258 -8.40 33.06 8.35
C LYS A 258 -9.07 32.13 7.36
N VAL A 259 -9.34 30.91 7.80
CA VAL A 259 -9.79 29.82 6.96
C VAL A 259 -11.14 29.32 7.47
N ASP A 260 -12.05 29.12 6.54
CA ASP A 260 -13.32 28.44 6.76
C ASP A 260 -13.27 27.05 6.12
N ILE A 261 -13.94 26.07 6.72
CA ILE A 261 -14.03 24.71 6.20
C ILE A 261 -15.50 24.28 6.15
N ASP A 262 -15.96 23.93 4.95
CA ASP A 262 -17.26 23.30 4.72
C ASP A 262 -17.06 21.79 4.60
N TYR A 263 -17.67 21.01 5.50
CA TYR A 263 -17.75 19.56 5.42
C TYR A 263 -19.12 19.12 4.89
N PHE A 264 -19.16 18.60 3.66
CA PHE A 264 -20.38 18.03 3.09
C PHE A 264 -20.51 16.57 3.51
N CYS A 265 -21.42 16.28 4.45
CA CYS A 265 -21.54 14.96 5.09
C CYS A 265 -22.43 14.03 4.27
N GLY A 266 -22.19 12.72 4.35
CA GLY A 266 -22.89 11.71 3.55
C GLY A 266 -24.36 11.51 3.93
N ASP A 267 -24.79 12.02 5.08
CA ASP A 267 -26.19 12.10 5.51
C ASP A 267 -26.88 13.42 5.12
N GLY A 268 -26.14 14.36 4.50
CA GLY A 268 -26.60 15.70 4.14
C GLY A 268 -26.63 16.70 5.31
N GLN A 269 -26.16 16.33 6.49
CA GLN A 269 -26.03 17.24 7.63
C GLN A 269 -24.66 17.91 7.64
N ASP A 270 -24.46 18.84 6.71
CA ASP A 270 -23.20 19.57 6.54
C ASP A 270 -22.75 20.27 7.82
N VAL A 271 -21.43 20.41 7.97
CA VAL A 271 -20.79 21.08 9.11
C VAL A 271 -19.89 22.19 8.59
N GLU A 272 -20.08 23.40 9.09
CA GLU A 272 -19.25 24.56 8.76
C GLU A 272 -18.39 24.95 9.97
N ARG A 273 -17.14 25.33 9.71
CA ARG A 273 -16.17 25.79 10.71
C ARG A 273 -15.52 27.07 10.20
N GLU A 274 -15.71 28.17 10.92
CA GLU A 274 -15.28 29.50 10.47
C GLU A 274 -14.13 30.08 11.31
N ASP A 275 -13.43 31.07 10.76
CA ASP A 275 -12.40 31.88 11.43
C ASP A 275 -11.20 31.09 12.00
N ILE A 276 -10.88 29.94 11.40
CA ILE A 276 -9.74 29.10 11.79
C ILE A 276 -8.45 29.83 11.43
N THR A 277 -7.58 30.05 12.42
CA THR A 277 -6.36 30.83 12.22
C THR A 277 -5.17 29.92 11.88
N VAL A 278 -4.66 30.02 10.66
CA VAL A 278 -3.35 29.44 10.29
C VAL A 278 -2.32 30.56 10.34
N ARG A 279 -1.49 30.57 11.39
CA ARG A 279 -0.52 31.66 11.62
C ARG A 279 0.47 31.76 10.46
N ARG A 280 0.91 32.97 10.15
CA ARG A 280 1.96 33.21 9.14
C ARG A 280 3.19 32.33 9.38
N GLY A 281 3.73 31.75 8.33
CA GLY A 281 4.93 30.94 8.43
C GLY A 281 4.82 29.69 9.28
N SER A 282 3.64 29.10 9.34
CA SER A 282 3.37 27.94 10.18
C SER A 282 2.42 26.98 9.48
N ARG A 283 2.08 25.90 10.18
CA ARG A 283 1.11 24.90 9.76
C ARG A 283 0.06 24.66 10.84
N LEU A 284 -1.05 24.05 10.45
CA LEU A 284 -2.10 23.55 11.32
C LEU A 284 -2.56 22.18 10.81
N THR A 285 -2.64 21.19 11.69
CA THR A 285 -3.26 19.89 11.41
C THR A 285 -4.60 19.81 12.14
N ILE A 286 -5.65 19.52 11.39
CA ILE A 286 -7.02 19.40 11.89
C ILE A 286 -7.40 17.93 11.82
N ALA A 287 -7.62 17.29 12.97
CA ALA A 287 -8.22 15.96 13.03
C ALA A 287 -9.70 16.05 12.68
N THR A 288 -10.13 15.46 11.56
CA THR A 288 -11.53 15.58 11.13
C THR A 288 -12.49 14.76 11.98
N HIS A 289 -11.95 13.82 12.75
CA HIS A 289 -12.67 12.96 13.69
C HIS A 289 -12.79 13.54 15.12
N ASP A 290 -12.27 14.75 15.36
CA ASP A 290 -12.55 15.56 16.55
C ASP A 290 -13.78 16.45 16.30
N ASP A 291 -14.57 16.72 17.33
CA ASP A 291 -15.76 17.58 17.28
C ASP A 291 -15.42 19.07 17.17
N ASN A 292 -14.23 19.49 17.61
CA ASN A 292 -13.84 20.91 17.66
C ASN A 292 -13.77 21.54 16.27
N LEU A 293 -12.81 21.10 15.45
CA LEU A 293 -12.61 21.60 14.08
C LEU A 293 -13.01 20.60 13.00
N GLY A 294 -13.35 19.36 13.37
CA GLY A 294 -13.85 18.34 12.46
C GLY A 294 -15.36 18.11 12.61
N ILE A 295 -15.79 16.90 12.23
CA ILE A 295 -17.20 16.47 12.28
C ILE A 295 -17.48 15.46 13.40
N GLY A 296 -16.46 15.02 14.14
CA GLY A 296 -16.56 13.94 15.12
C GLY A 296 -16.41 12.53 14.51
N ARG A 297 -16.39 11.49 15.33
CA ARG A 297 -16.28 10.08 14.89
C ARG A 297 -17.67 9.47 14.73
N HIS A 298 -18.01 8.97 13.54
CA HIS A 298 -19.34 8.43 13.22
C HIS A 298 -19.25 7.10 12.47
N ASP A 299 -20.08 6.12 12.83
CA ASP A 299 -20.16 4.81 12.17
C ASP A 299 -21.40 4.67 11.27
N ASP A 300 -21.87 5.79 10.72
CA ASP A 300 -23.03 5.89 9.85
C ASP A 300 -22.70 6.77 8.62
N PRO A 301 -23.62 7.00 7.67
CA PRO A 301 -23.34 7.82 6.49
C PRO A 301 -22.79 9.23 6.78
N ARG A 302 -23.02 9.80 7.97
CA ARG A 302 -22.43 11.08 8.37
C ARG A 302 -20.91 11.00 8.45
N GLY A 303 -20.38 9.81 8.77
CA GLY A 303 -18.95 9.57 8.89
C GLY A 303 -18.19 9.84 7.60
N ASP A 304 -18.83 9.66 6.44
CA ASP A 304 -18.22 9.95 5.14
C ASP A 304 -18.47 11.42 4.76
N PHE A 305 -17.41 12.12 4.38
CA PHE A 305 -17.50 13.55 4.06
C PHE A 305 -16.69 13.91 2.81
N SER A 306 -16.93 15.11 2.31
CA SER A 306 -16.04 15.84 1.40
C SER A 306 -15.81 17.22 1.99
N ALA A 307 -14.74 17.91 1.63
CA ALA A 307 -14.40 19.18 2.27
C ALA A 307 -14.04 20.28 1.26
N LYS A 308 -14.43 21.52 1.58
CA LYS A 308 -13.91 22.73 0.96
C LYS A 308 -13.20 23.55 2.01
N VAL A 309 -11.96 23.93 1.75
CA VAL A 309 -11.17 24.86 2.56
C VAL A 309 -11.14 26.20 1.83
N HIS A 310 -11.57 27.28 2.49
CA HIS A 310 -11.66 28.62 1.92
C HIS A 310 -10.92 29.66 2.78
N SER A 311 -10.16 30.56 2.17
CA SER A 311 -9.51 31.69 2.86
C SER A 311 -10.44 32.89 2.95
N ALA A 312 -11.06 33.07 4.12
CA ALA A 312 -12.02 34.15 4.41
C ALA A 312 -11.42 35.56 4.34
N ASN A 313 -10.10 35.69 4.52
CA ASN A 313 -9.40 36.99 4.52
C ASN A 313 -8.46 37.21 3.33
N GLY A 314 -8.57 36.38 2.28
CA GLY A 314 -7.76 36.48 1.05
C GLY A 314 -6.25 36.24 1.28
N VAL A 315 -5.88 35.50 2.34
CA VAL A 315 -4.51 35.03 2.55
C VAL A 315 -4.44 33.56 2.11
N PRO A 316 -3.82 33.26 0.97
CA PRO A 316 -3.83 31.91 0.44
C PRO A 316 -3.01 30.95 1.32
N VAL A 317 -3.48 29.70 1.42
CA VAL A 317 -2.84 28.60 2.16
C VAL A 317 -2.57 27.43 1.21
N VAL A 318 -1.80 26.45 1.66
CA VAL A 318 -1.67 25.14 1.02
C VAL A 318 -2.48 24.15 1.84
N ALA A 319 -3.21 23.25 1.20
CA ALA A 319 -4.02 22.25 1.89
C ALA A 319 -3.78 20.84 1.32
N GLU A 320 -3.56 19.89 2.23
CA GLU A 320 -3.47 18.45 1.95
C GLU A 320 -4.45 17.69 2.85
N ARG A 321 -4.89 16.52 2.40
CA ARG A 321 -5.67 15.58 3.22
C ARG A 321 -4.97 14.24 3.28
N VAL A 322 -4.48 13.92 4.48
CA VAL A 322 -3.92 12.61 4.82
C VAL A 322 -4.95 11.77 5.56
N THR A 323 -5.00 10.49 5.21
CA THR A 323 -5.80 9.49 5.92
C THR A 323 -4.91 8.30 6.26
N TYR A 324 -4.89 7.92 7.53
CA TYR A 324 -4.36 6.63 7.99
C TYR A 324 -5.53 5.73 8.33
N PHE A 325 -5.46 4.46 7.94
CA PHE A 325 -6.59 3.56 8.08
C PHE A 325 -6.19 2.15 8.50
N ASN A 326 -7.10 1.51 9.22
CA ASN A 326 -7.28 0.07 9.27
C ASN A 326 -8.67 -0.23 8.67
N TYR A 327 -8.69 -0.62 7.41
CA TYR A 327 -9.90 -0.84 6.62
C TYR A 327 -10.13 -2.33 6.40
N GLN A 328 -11.40 -2.79 6.53
CA GLN A 328 -11.69 -4.21 6.77
C GLN A 328 -10.86 -4.68 7.99
N PRO A 329 -10.96 -5.91 8.52
CA PRO A 329 -10.42 -6.10 9.86
C PRO A 329 -8.87 -5.93 9.94
N PHE A 330 -8.14 -5.93 8.80
CA PHE A 330 -6.67 -5.88 8.77
C PHE A 330 -6.00 -5.24 7.53
N TRP A 331 -6.67 -4.42 6.71
CA TRP A 331 -5.97 -3.70 5.62
C TRP A 331 -5.50 -2.35 6.14
N SER A 332 -4.26 -2.30 6.60
CA SER A 332 -3.64 -1.06 7.05
C SER A 332 -3.08 -0.26 5.88
N GLY A 333 -2.97 1.05 6.08
CA GLY A 333 -2.26 1.90 5.15
C GLY A 333 -2.56 3.36 5.33
N GLY A 334 -2.20 4.13 4.32
CA GLY A 334 -2.50 5.55 4.28
C GLY A 334 -2.53 6.08 2.86
N HIS A 335 -3.06 7.28 2.70
CA HIS A 335 -2.96 8.04 1.47
C HIS A 335 -3.00 9.53 1.78
N ASP A 336 -2.35 10.33 0.94
CA ASP A 336 -2.33 11.78 1.02
C ASP A 336 -2.62 12.38 -0.35
N VAL A 337 -3.20 13.58 -0.38
CA VAL A 337 -3.51 14.30 -1.61
C VAL A 337 -3.47 15.81 -1.36
N VAL A 338 -2.86 16.55 -2.29
CA VAL A 338 -3.05 18.01 -2.39
C VAL A 338 -4.47 18.27 -2.87
N GLY A 339 -5.17 19.20 -2.24
CA GLY A 339 -6.54 19.53 -2.63
C GLY A 339 -6.66 19.93 -4.11
N ALA A 340 -7.82 19.72 -4.70
CA ALA A 340 -8.14 20.28 -6.00
C ALA A 340 -8.19 21.81 -5.92
N ALA A 341 -7.64 22.51 -6.91
CA ALA A 341 -7.67 23.97 -6.98
C ALA A 341 -9.06 24.54 -7.31
N ALA A 342 -9.91 23.74 -7.97
CA ALA A 342 -11.28 24.09 -8.33
C ALA A 342 -12.06 22.82 -8.73
N PRO A 343 -13.41 22.83 -8.64
CA PRO A 343 -14.24 21.86 -9.34
C PRO A 343 -14.03 21.94 -10.86
N ALA A 344 -14.09 20.80 -11.54
CA ALA A 344 -13.90 20.69 -12.98
C ALA A 344 -15.03 19.88 -13.66
N LEU A 345 -15.16 20.05 -14.98
CA LEU A 345 -16.11 19.31 -15.79
C LEU A 345 -15.62 17.90 -16.15
N ARG A 346 -14.32 17.63 -16.01
CA ARG A 346 -13.71 16.34 -16.30
C ARG A 346 -12.65 15.98 -15.28
N TRP A 347 -12.56 14.71 -14.96
CA TRP A 347 -11.55 14.12 -14.09
C TRP A 347 -11.08 12.78 -14.66
N TYR A 348 -9.82 12.45 -14.46
CA TYR A 348 -9.19 11.26 -14.98
C TYR A 348 -8.33 10.57 -13.92
N PHE A 349 -8.28 9.24 -14.01
CA PHE A 349 -7.57 8.34 -13.11
C PHE A 349 -6.96 7.24 -13.97
N SER A 350 -5.64 7.02 -13.89
CA SER A 350 -4.99 5.95 -14.65
C SER A 350 -4.74 4.70 -13.81
N GLU A 351 -4.77 4.81 -12.48
CA GLU A 351 -4.71 3.72 -11.52
C GLU A 351 -6.11 3.24 -11.09
N GLY A 352 -6.20 1.97 -10.70
CA GLY A 352 -7.40 1.35 -10.12
C GLY A 352 -7.41 -0.16 -10.31
N CYS A 353 -7.97 -0.87 -9.34
CA CYS A 353 -8.10 -2.32 -9.38
C CYS A 353 -9.38 -2.80 -8.69
N THR A 354 -10.10 -3.72 -9.31
CA THR A 354 -11.31 -4.38 -8.77
C THR A 354 -11.15 -5.88 -8.61
N ARG A 355 -9.93 -6.42 -8.77
CA ARG A 355 -9.64 -7.81 -8.41
C ARG A 355 -9.98 -8.03 -6.93
N GLN A 356 -10.16 -9.28 -6.51
CA GLN A 356 -10.33 -9.64 -5.10
C GLN A 356 -9.23 -8.96 -4.25
N GLY A 357 -9.46 -8.63 -2.98
CA GLY A 357 -8.43 -7.95 -2.18
C GLY A 357 -8.04 -6.52 -2.62
N PHE A 358 -8.76 -5.89 -3.56
CA PHE A 358 -8.62 -4.46 -3.90
C PHE A 358 -9.98 -3.77 -3.90
N ASP A 359 -10.19 -2.80 -3.02
CA ASP A 359 -11.41 -1.99 -2.98
C ASP A 359 -11.12 -0.61 -3.54
N THR A 360 -11.41 -0.45 -4.84
CA THR A 360 -11.39 0.88 -5.48
C THR A 360 -12.74 1.58 -5.29
N TYR A 361 -12.69 2.84 -4.89
CA TYR A 361 -13.84 3.74 -4.87
C TYR A 361 -13.58 4.97 -5.74
N LEU A 362 -14.66 5.58 -6.20
CA LEU A 362 -14.67 6.88 -6.85
C LEU A 362 -15.55 7.83 -6.04
N CYS A 363 -14.94 8.86 -5.46
CA CYS A 363 -15.61 9.80 -4.59
C CYS A 363 -15.80 11.12 -5.32
N LEU A 364 -17.03 11.63 -5.30
CA LEU A 364 -17.48 12.82 -6.00
C LEU A 364 -17.98 13.83 -4.97
N ALA A 365 -17.58 15.09 -5.14
CA ALA A 365 -18.11 16.21 -4.37
C ALA A 365 -18.68 17.27 -5.30
N ASN A 366 -19.86 17.77 -4.95
CA ASN A 366 -20.48 18.91 -5.59
C ASN A 366 -20.59 20.04 -4.57
N PRO A 367 -19.58 20.91 -4.47
CA PRO A 367 -19.61 22.06 -3.56
C PRO A 367 -20.53 23.19 -4.05
N GLY A 368 -21.09 23.07 -5.26
CA GLY A 368 -21.90 24.11 -5.89
C GLY A 368 -23.39 24.07 -5.48
N GLY A 369 -24.09 25.17 -5.78
CA GLY A 369 -25.53 25.31 -5.52
C GLY A 369 -26.47 24.69 -6.56
N LYS A 370 -25.95 23.93 -7.54
CA LYS A 370 -26.73 23.28 -8.60
C LYS A 370 -26.42 21.79 -8.65
N LYS A 371 -27.41 20.96 -8.97
CA LYS A 371 -27.24 19.52 -9.13
C LYS A 371 -26.31 19.21 -10.31
N ALA A 372 -25.29 18.38 -10.10
CA ALA A 372 -24.47 17.84 -11.17
C ALA A 372 -25.04 16.51 -11.68
N ILE A 373 -24.88 16.27 -12.98
CA ILE A 373 -25.12 14.96 -13.59
C ILE A 373 -23.79 14.54 -14.20
N VAL A 374 -23.29 13.37 -13.79
CA VAL A 374 -21.99 12.86 -14.23
C VAL A 374 -22.13 11.54 -14.95
N ASP A 375 -21.25 11.34 -15.92
CA ASP A 375 -21.02 10.08 -16.60
C ASP A 375 -19.61 9.59 -16.22
N VAL A 376 -19.48 8.29 -15.97
CA VAL A 376 -18.20 7.63 -15.68
C VAL A 376 -17.91 6.60 -16.77
N THR A 377 -16.73 6.70 -17.38
CA THR A 377 -16.21 5.74 -18.34
C THR A 377 -15.07 4.96 -17.69
N TYR A 378 -15.18 3.64 -17.67
CA TYR A 378 -14.19 2.70 -17.15
C TYR A 378 -13.40 2.08 -18.31
N PHE A 379 -12.08 2.23 -18.30
CA PHE A 379 -11.16 1.63 -19.25
C PHE A 379 -10.48 0.44 -18.57
N ARG A 380 -10.80 -0.77 -19.00
CA ARG A 380 -10.34 -2.02 -18.38
C ARG A 380 -9.02 -2.50 -18.99
N GLY A 381 -8.25 -3.26 -18.22
CA GLY A 381 -6.96 -3.84 -18.64
C GLY A 381 -7.08 -4.94 -19.70
N ASP A 382 -8.29 -5.44 -19.97
CA ASP A 382 -8.58 -6.33 -21.11
C ASP A 382 -8.96 -5.58 -22.40
N ASN A 383 -8.72 -4.26 -22.44
CA ASN A 383 -9.06 -3.34 -23.51
C ASN A 383 -10.56 -3.18 -23.79
N GLN A 384 -11.43 -3.56 -22.83
CA GLN A 384 -12.84 -3.21 -22.88
C GLN A 384 -13.09 -1.84 -22.24
N THR A 385 -14.17 -1.19 -22.65
CA THR A 385 -14.66 0.05 -22.04
C THR A 385 -16.10 -0.13 -21.61
N GLU A 386 -16.43 0.32 -20.41
CA GLU A 386 -17.81 0.37 -19.89
C GLU A 386 -18.16 1.81 -19.50
N SER A 387 -19.42 2.22 -19.59
CA SER A 387 -19.84 3.56 -19.16
C SER A 387 -21.15 3.53 -18.39
N LYS A 388 -21.21 4.35 -17.34
CA LYS A 388 -22.40 4.59 -16.51
C LYS A 388 -22.74 6.07 -16.63
N SER A 389 -23.98 6.37 -16.96
CA SER A 389 -24.42 7.74 -17.24
C SER A 389 -25.56 8.17 -16.34
N GLY A 390 -25.73 9.48 -16.18
CA GLY A 390 -26.86 10.03 -15.45
C GLY A 390 -26.75 9.94 -13.93
N ILE A 391 -25.53 9.81 -13.39
CA ILE A 391 -25.30 9.75 -11.94
C ILE A 391 -25.50 11.15 -11.38
N GLU A 392 -26.48 11.28 -10.48
CA GLU A 392 -26.81 12.58 -9.88
C GLU A 392 -25.95 12.84 -8.64
N VAL A 393 -25.35 14.03 -8.57
CA VAL A 393 -24.68 14.54 -7.37
C VAL A 393 -25.40 15.82 -6.96
N PRO A 394 -26.27 15.78 -5.92
CA PRO A 394 -27.02 16.95 -5.45
C PRO A 394 -26.14 18.18 -5.16
N PRO A 395 -26.72 19.39 -5.09
CA PRO A 395 -25.99 20.57 -4.62
C PRO A 395 -25.44 20.36 -3.21
N ARG A 396 -24.25 20.90 -2.91
CA ARG A 396 -23.62 20.83 -1.58
C ARG A 396 -23.65 19.42 -1.00
N SER A 397 -23.16 18.45 -1.76
CA SER A 397 -23.21 17.06 -1.35
C SER A 397 -22.01 16.27 -1.84
N ARG A 398 -21.88 15.05 -1.32
CA ARG A 398 -20.96 14.04 -1.81
C ARG A 398 -21.69 12.80 -2.34
N PHE A 399 -20.99 12.00 -3.13
CA PHE A 399 -21.43 10.69 -3.59
C PHE A 399 -20.24 9.77 -3.79
N THR A 400 -20.34 8.51 -3.36
CA THR A 400 -19.28 7.50 -3.55
C THR A 400 -19.79 6.35 -4.40
N ILE A 401 -18.99 5.96 -5.38
CA ILE A 401 -19.19 4.76 -6.18
C ILE A 401 -18.18 3.72 -5.73
N ALA A 402 -18.65 2.55 -5.28
CA ALA A 402 -17.83 1.36 -5.17
C ALA A 402 -17.56 0.82 -6.58
N VAL A 403 -16.35 1.02 -7.10
CA VAL A 403 -16.00 0.65 -8.48
C VAL A 403 -15.98 -0.87 -8.66
N HIS A 404 -15.71 -1.60 -7.58
CA HIS A 404 -15.71 -3.05 -7.52
C HIS A 404 -17.11 -3.69 -7.41
N ASP A 405 -18.18 -2.88 -7.31
CA ASP A 405 -19.56 -3.35 -7.33
C ASP A 405 -20.15 -3.26 -8.74
N GLY A 406 -21.07 -4.16 -9.09
CA GLY A 406 -21.65 -4.22 -10.44
C GLY A 406 -22.73 -3.17 -10.76
N ASN A 407 -23.14 -2.35 -9.77
CA ASN A 407 -24.22 -1.37 -9.96
C ASN A 407 -23.72 -0.16 -10.77
N LEU A 408 -23.00 0.74 -10.11
CA LEU A 408 -22.36 1.92 -10.73
C LEU A 408 -20.88 1.70 -11.04
N GLY A 409 -20.28 0.61 -10.56
CA GLY A 409 -18.93 0.18 -10.92
C GLY A 409 -18.94 -0.87 -12.04
N ILE A 410 -17.83 -1.59 -12.17
CA ILE A 410 -17.63 -2.66 -13.16
C ILE A 410 -17.76 -4.07 -12.55
N GLY A 411 -17.92 -4.17 -11.22
CA GLY A 411 -17.86 -5.45 -10.51
C GLY A 411 -16.44 -5.96 -10.26
N ARG A 412 -16.36 -7.10 -9.57
CA ARG A 412 -15.12 -7.85 -9.32
C ARG A 412 -14.69 -8.61 -10.58
N HIS A 413 -13.45 -8.43 -11.00
CA HIS A 413 -12.83 -9.20 -12.09
C HIS A 413 -11.45 -9.66 -11.63
N ASP A 414 -11.19 -10.96 -11.56
CA ASP A 414 -9.89 -11.50 -11.13
C ASP A 414 -8.89 -11.73 -12.28
N ASP A 415 -9.24 -11.29 -13.49
CA ASP A 415 -8.41 -11.28 -14.69
C ASP A 415 -7.92 -9.87 -15.06
N ALA A 416 -7.39 -9.70 -16.28
CA ALA A 416 -6.93 -8.38 -16.77
C ALA A 416 -8.03 -7.30 -16.77
N GLY A 417 -9.30 -7.70 -16.81
CA GLY A 417 -10.45 -6.81 -16.70
C GLY A 417 -10.60 -6.15 -15.33
N GLY A 418 -9.90 -6.66 -14.31
CA GLY A 418 -9.89 -6.07 -12.97
C GLY A 418 -9.02 -4.84 -12.83
N ASP A 419 -8.08 -4.59 -13.75
CA ASP A 419 -7.30 -3.35 -13.74
C ASP A 419 -8.10 -2.27 -14.44
N VAL A 420 -8.29 -1.11 -13.83
CA VAL A 420 -9.25 -0.11 -14.31
C VAL A 420 -8.71 1.31 -14.21
N SER A 421 -8.89 2.07 -15.27
CA SER A 421 -8.72 3.53 -15.32
C SER A 421 -10.09 4.18 -15.53
N MET A 422 -10.24 5.44 -15.18
CA MET A 422 -11.54 6.11 -15.21
C MET A 422 -11.46 7.51 -15.82
N GLU A 423 -12.52 7.87 -16.55
CA GLU A 423 -12.88 9.25 -16.86
C GLU A 423 -14.23 9.57 -16.21
N VAL A 424 -14.30 10.69 -15.50
CA VAL A 424 -15.56 11.27 -15.00
C VAL A 424 -15.82 12.54 -15.79
N LYS A 425 -17.05 12.69 -16.29
CA LYS A 425 -17.46 13.83 -17.09
C LYS A 425 -18.80 14.37 -16.60
N SER A 426 -18.85 15.67 -16.31
CA SER A 426 -20.13 16.37 -16.12
C SER A 426 -20.88 16.48 -17.45
N SER A 427 -22.08 15.93 -17.51
CA SER A 427 -22.92 15.90 -18.71
C SER A 427 -23.92 17.06 -18.79
N ASN A 428 -24.20 17.73 -17.67
CA ASN A 428 -25.07 18.91 -17.60
C ASN A 428 -24.33 20.24 -17.41
N GLY A 429 -22.99 20.23 -17.45
CA GLY A 429 -22.17 21.45 -17.36
C GLY A 429 -21.97 22.00 -15.94
N VAL A 430 -22.38 21.27 -14.90
CA VAL A 430 -22.09 21.62 -13.50
C VAL A 430 -20.81 20.90 -13.05
N PRO A 431 -19.74 21.62 -12.67
CA PRO A 431 -18.47 21.00 -12.31
C PRO A 431 -18.54 20.30 -10.95
N VAL A 432 -17.74 19.25 -10.79
CA VAL A 432 -17.59 18.47 -9.56
C VAL A 432 -16.11 18.36 -9.20
N VAL A 433 -15.81 17.83 -8.02
CA VAL A 433 -14.48 17.39 -7.62
C VAL A 433 -14.53 15.87 -7.55
N ALA A 434 -13.48 15.18 -7.99
CA ALA A 434 -13.43 13.73 -7.98
C ALA A 434 -12.07 13.22 -7.49
N GLU A 435 -12.09 12.19 -6.66
CA GLU A 435 -10.91 11.51 -6.13
C GLU A 435 -11.13 10.00 -6.12
N ARG A 436 -10.05 9.22 -6.21
CA ARG A 436 -10.10 7.76 -6.18
C ARG A 436 -9.28 7.21 -5.03
N PRO A 437 -9.85 6.91 -3.86
CA PRO A 437 -9.18 6.06 -2.88
C PRO A 437 -9.22 4.59 -3.35
N MET A 438 -8.14 3.86 -3.07
CA MET A 438 -8.09 2.40 -3.22
C MET A 438 -7.40 1.82 -1.99
N TYR A 439 -8.10 0.84 -1.42
CA TYR A 439 -7.68 0.04 -0.28
C TYR A 439 -7.39 -1.36 -0.80
N PHE A 440 -6.43 -2.05 -0.22
CA PHE A 440 -6.08 -3.39 -0.69
C PHE A 440 -5.50 -4.22 0.45
N ALA A 441 -5.81 -5.51 0.41
CA ALA A 441 -5.06 -6.49 1.18
C ALA A 441 -3.65 -6.53 0.62
N GLU A 442 -2.65 -6.72 1.47
CA GLU A 442 -1.28 -6.99 1.07
C GLU A 442 -1.15 -8.34 0.34
N ARG A 443 -1.64 -8.39 -0.89
CA ARG A 443 -1.56 -9.55 -1.79
C ARG A 443 -0.10 -9.94 -2.10
N TRP A 444 0.85 -9.05 -1.81
CA TRP A 444 2.26 -9.22 -2.14
C TRP A 444 2.98 -10.28 -1.28
N ARG A 445 2.47 -10.68 -0.09
CA ARG A 445 2.97 -11.89 0.61
C ARG A 445 2.66 -13.21 -0.11
N THR A 446 1.83 -13.17 -1.17
CA THR A 446 1.39 -14.36 -1.93
C THR A 446 1.77 -14.32 -3.41
N MET A 447 2.02 -13.15 -4.00
CA MET A 447 2.33 -13.04 -5.44
C MET A 447 3.74 -13.51 -5.84
N TYR A 448 4.66 -13.74 -4.90
CA TYR A 448 6.00 -14.26 -5.19
C TYR A 448 6.17 -15.77 -4.96
N ARG A 449 5.15 -16.47 -4.47
CA ARG A 449 5.28 -17.86 -4.00
C ARG A 449 5.55 -18.88 -5.12
N THR A 450 4.89 -18.76 -6.27
CA THR A 450 5.16 -19.63 -7.45
C THR A 450 6.51 -19.32 -8.08
N ALA A 451 6.96 -18.06 -8.05
CA ALA A 451 8.28 -17.64 -8.52
C ALA A 451 9.40 -18.12 -7.57
N ILE A 452 9.15 -18.14 -6.24
CA ILE A 452 10.05 -18.74 -5.24
C ILE A 452 10.18 -20.24 -5.45
N ALA A 453 9.09 -20.94 -5.72
CA ALA A 453 9.13 -22.37 -6.04
C ALA A 453 9.91 -22.66 -7.35
N GLY A 454 9.72 -21.81 -8.37
CA GLY A 454 10.52 -21.85 -9.59
C GLY A 454 12.02 -21.56 -9.35
N ALA A 455 12.34 -20.58 -8.50
CA ALA A 455 13.72 -20.18 -8.18
C ALA A 455 14.43 -21.16 -7.22
N TRP A 456 13.70 -21.80 -6.31
CA TRP A 456 14.21 -22.84 -5.40
C TRP A 456 14.46 -24.16 -6.14
N GLY A 457 13.75 -24.37 -7.24
CA GLY A 457 13.58 -25.64 -7.92
C GLY A 457 12.43 -26.42 -7.26
N TRP A 458 11.36 -26.68 -8.01
CA TRP A 458 10.27 -27.54 -7.59
C TRP A 458 10.81 -28.86 -7.02
N GLY A 459 10.28 -29.31 -5.88
CA GLY A 459 10.75 -30.52 -5.22
C GLY A 459 10.25 -30.67 -3.79
N ASP A 460 11.07 -31.37 -2.99
CA ASP A 460 10.85 -31.65 -1.57
C ASP A 460 11.75 -30.77 -0.70
N VAL A 461 11.13 -29.89 0.08
CA VAL A 461 11.79 -28.96 0.99
C VAL A 461 11.85 -29.60 2.37
N THR A 462 12.99 -30.18 2.71
CA THR A 462 13.22 -30.76 4.04
C THR A 462 13.95 -29.82 5.01
N HIS A 463 14.67 -28.83 4.46
CA HIS A 463 15.47 -27.86 5.21
C HIS A 463 15.74 -26.63 4.33
N GLY A 464 15.93 -25.47 4.95
CA GLY A 464 16.33 -24.24 4.26
C GLY A 464 17.81 -24.24 3.86
N LYS A 465 18.11 -24.06 2.57
CA LYS A 465 19.46 -23.84 2.00
C LYS A 465 20.03 -22.46 2.38
N THR A 466 20.24 -22.21 3.67
CA THR A 466 20.77 -20.93 4.17
C THR A 466 21.76 -21.14 5.30
N SER A 467 22.81 -20.33 5.33
CA SER A 467 23.74 -20.21 6.47
C SER A 467 23.31 -19.13 7.46
N ARG A 468 22.27 -18.34 7.13
CA ARG A 468 21.70 -17.35 8.04
C ARG A 468 21.08 -18.05 9.25
N PRO A 469 21.11 -17.44 10.44
CA PRO A 469 20.55 -18.05 11.64
C PRO A 469 19.02 -17.94 11.62
N TYR A 470 18.36 -18.52 10.62
CA TYR A 470 16.91 -18.50 10.43
C TYR A 470 16.33 -19.86 10.81
N VAL A 471 15.19 -19.85 11.50
CA VAL A 471 14.40 -21.04 11.84
C VAL A 471 12.94 -20.75 11.52
N ALA A 472 12.29 -21.64 10.76
CA ALA A 472 10.86 -21.57 10.52
C ALA A 472 10.11 -22.43 11.51
N LEU A 473 9.23 -21.79 12.30
CA LEU A 473 8.24 -22.50 13.10
C LEU A 473 7.04 -22.79 12.21
N THR A 474 6.64 -24.06 12.12
CA THR A 474 5.50 -24.48 11.32
C THR A 474 4.53 -25.32 12.13
N PHE A 475 3.24 -25.19 11.83
CA PHE A 475 2.17 -25.82 12.58
C PHE A 475 1.21 -26.57 11.66
N ASP A 476 1.00 -27.86 11.90
CA ASP A 476 -0.06 -28.62 11.26
C ASP A 476 -1.34 -28.40 12.08
N CYS A 477 -2.25 -27.61 11.52
CA CYS A 477 -3.47 -27.12 12.17
C CYS A 477 -4.65 -27.91 11.61
N GLU A 478 -5.04 -28.98 12.32
CA GLU A 478 -5.96 -29.97 11.78
C GLU A 478 -7.42 -29.63 12.07
N ASN A 479 -7.78 -29.47 13.35
CA ASN A 479 -9.20 -29.37 13.73
C ASN A 479 -9.48 -28.72 15.08
N ASN A 480 -8.47 -28.15 15.74
CA ASN A 480 -8.63 -27.53 17.05
C ASN A 480 -8.46 -26.01 16.95
N GLY A 481 -9.53 -25.31 16.58
CA GLY A 481 -9.54 -23.84 16.49
C GLY A 481 -9.20 -23.15 17.80
N GLY A 482 -9.54 -23.75 18.95
CA GLY A 482 -9.19 -23.23 20.27
C GLY A 482 -7.68 -23.22 20.51
N SER A 483 -7.02 -24.38 20.34
CA SER A 483 -5.57 -24.47 20.45
C SER A 483 -4.85 -23.58 19.44
N THR A 484 -5.33 -23.61 18.19
CA THR A 484 -4.77 -22.80 17.10
C THR A 484 -4.86 -21.31 17.44
N GLY A 485 -6.00 -20.83 17.93
CA GLY A 485 -6.17 -19.44 18.39
C GLY A 485 -5.20 -19.06 19.50
N GLN A 486 -4.97 -19.94 20.49
CA GLN A 486 -4.01 -19.68 21.57
C GLN A 486 -2.55 -19.68 21.08
N ILE A 487 -2.22 -20.48 20.07
CA ILE A 487 -0.91 -20.43 19.41
C ILE A 487 -0.71 -19.07 18.74
N LEU A 488 -1.71 -18.59 18.00
CA LEU A 488 -1.69 -17.26 17.37
C LEU A 488 -1.49 -16.15 18.42
N ASP A 489 -2.21 -16.22 19.55
CA ASP A 489 -2.04 -15.25 20.65
C ASP A 489 -0.60 -15.19 21.17
N ILE A 490 0.05 -16.36 21.34
CA ILE A 490 1.44 -16.44 21.79
C ILE A 490 2.39 -15.86 20.72
N LEU A 491 2.18 -16.22 19.46
CA LEU A 491 3.00 -15.74 18.34
C LEU A 491 2.92 -14.22 18.21
N LYS A 492 1.71 -13.65 18.30
CA LYS A 492 1.45 -12.22 18.34
C LYS A 492 2.12 -11.55 19.53
N GLN A 493 1.95 -12.09 20.74
CA GLN A 493 2.59 -11.56 21.95
C GLN A 493 4.12 -11.54 21.84
N LYS A 494 4.69 -12.53 21.14
CA LYS A 494 6.14 -12.66 20.95
C LYS A 494 6.66 -11.94 19.70
N GLY A 495 5.80 -11.37 18.86
CA GLY A 495 6.17 -10.73 17.59
C GLY A 495 6.85 -11.71 16.64
N VAL A 496 6.26 -12.88 16.40
CA VAL A 496 6.77 -13.94 15.52
C VAL A 496 5.71 -14.31 14.49
N HIS A 497 6.07 -14.34 13.22
CA HIS A 497 5.24 -14.96 12.18
C HIS A 497 5.67 -16.42 11.95
N ALA A 498 4.75 -17.25 11.47
CA ALA A 498 4.91 -18.68 11.31
C ALA A 498 4.16 -19.17 10.07
N THR A 499 4.35 -20.43 9.68
CA THR A 499 3.58 -21.06 8.59
C THR A 499 2.68 -22.16 9.13
N CYS A 500 1.36 -22.01 8.93
CA CYS A 500 0.32 -22.93 9.38
C CYS A 500 -0.19 -23.77 8.20
N PHE A 501 0.02 -25.08 8.23
CA PHE A 501 -0.55 -26.01 7.26
C PHE A 501 -1.93 -26.43 7.72
N VAL A 502 -2.96 -26.04 6.97
CA VAL A 502 -4.36 -26.22 7.38
C VAL A 502 -5.00 -27.41 6.69
N LEU A 503 -5.68 -28.24 7.48
CA LEU A 503 -6.58 -29.27 6.98
C LEU A 503 -7.97 -28.65 6.77
N ASP A 504 -8.70 -29.02 5.73
CA ASP A 504 -10.02 -28.44 5.36
C ASP A 504 -11.05 -28.36 6.50
N LYS A 505 -10.95 -29.26 7.48
CA LYS A 505 -11.81 -29.24 8.66
C LYS A 505 -11.70 -27.95 9.48
N LEU A 506 -10.53 -27.31 9.50
CA LEU A 506 -10.27 -26.06 10.21
C LEU A 506 -11.02 -24.88 9.57
N PRO A 507 -10.86 -24.53 8.27
CA PRO A 507 -11.66 -23.47 7.64
C PRO A 507 -13.16 -23.76 7.67
N ALA A 508 -13.58 -25.03 7.60
CA ALA A 508 -14.99 -25.39 7.70
C ALA A 508 -15.61 -25.14 9.09
N SER A 509 -14.84 -25.33 10.17
CA SER A 509 -15.36 -25.29 11.54
C SER A 509 -14.98 -24.01 12.30
N PHE A 510 -13.88 -23.36 11.92
CA PHE A 510 -13.29 -22.21 12.59
C PHE A 510 -12.77 -21.18 11.57
N PRO A 511 -13.64 -20.66 10.68
CA PRO A 511 -13.22 -19.71 9.65
C PRO A 511 -12.57 -18.45 10.25
N ASP A 512 -13.03 -17.98 11.42
CA ASP A 512 -12.45 -16.83 12.12
C ASP A 512 -10.99 -17.06 12.53
N VAL A 513 -10.62 -18.30 12.89
CA VAL A 513 -9.24 -18.64 13.25
C VAL A 513 -8.35 -18.67 12.02
N VAL A 514 -8.86 -19.17 10.88
CA VAL A 514 -8.13 -19.17 9.60
C VAL A 514 -7.97 -17.74 9.08
N MET A 515 -8.99 -16.89 9.26
CA MET A 515 -8.92 -15.46 8.98
C MET A 515 -7.83 -14.79 9.83
N ARG A 516 -7.85 -15.00 11.15
CA ARG A 516 -6.79 -14.53 12.07
C ARG A 516 -5.38 -14.94 11.64
N MET A 517 -5.17 -16.16 11.12
CA MET A 517 -3.84 -16.57 10.63
C MET A 517 -3.33 -15.62 9.55
N ALA A 518 -4.17 -15.35 8.55
CA ALA A 518 -3.81 -14.48 7.44
C ALA A 518 -3.57 -13.03 7.92
N ASP A 519 -4.48 -12.57 8.76
CA ASP A 519 -4.55 -11.21 9.28
C ASP A 519 -3.41 -10.84 10.22
N GLU A 520 -2.95 -11.80 11.03
CA GLU A 520 -1.81 -11.64 11.93
C GLU A 520 -0.47 -11.88 11.20
N GLY A 521 -0.50 -11.99 9.86
CA GLY A 521 0.69 -12.06 9.02
C GLY A 521 1.34 -13.45 8.94
N HIS A 522 0.66 -14.51 9.39
CA HIS A 522 1.14 -15.88 9.22
C HIS A 522 0.93 -16.38 7.79
N GLU A 523 1.74 -17.35 7.39
CA GLU A 523 1.53 -18.03 6.12
C GLU A 523 0.56 -19.19 6.29
N ILE A 524 -0.34 -19.36 5.33
CA ILE A 524 -1.21 -20.54 5.27
C ILE A 524 -0.70 -21.46 4.17
N GLY A 525 -0.39 -22.70 4.54
CA GLY A 525 -0.07 -23.81 3.63
C GLY A 525 -1.18 -24.86 3.63
N ASN A 526 -1.15 -25.76 2.67
CA ASN A 526 -2.16 -26.78 2.47
C ASN A 526 -1.79 -28.09 3.20
N HIS A 527 -2.75 -28.71 3.89
CA HIS A 527 -2.57 -30.02 4.53
C HIS A 527 -3.57 -31.09 4.04
N GLY A 528 -4.29 -30.81 2.95
CA GLY A 528 -5.34 -31.67 2.39
C GLY A 528 -6.68 -31.55 3.13
N VAL A 529 -7.58 -32.51 2.89
CA VAL A 529 -8.95 -32.52 3.40
C VAL A 529 -9.13 -33.60 4.45
N THR A 530 -8.78 -34.84 4.12
CA THR A 530 -9.13 -36.02 4.94
C THR A 530 -7.94 -36.63 5.67
N HIS A 531 -6.79 -35.96 5.63
CA HIS A 531 -5.53 -36.42 6.20
C HIS A 531 -5.13 -37.86 5.76
N PRO A 532 -5.18 -38.21 4.46
CA PRO A 532 -4.90 -39.56 3.98
C PRO A 532 -3.40 -39.84 3.84
N HIS A 533 -3.03 -41.12 3.74
CA HIS A 533 -1.71 -41.53 3.26
C HIS A 533 -1.59 -41.26 1.74
N PHE A 534 -0.94 -40.17 1.34
CA PHE A 534 -0.92 -39.72 -0.06
C PHE A 534 -0.28 -40.72 -1.02
N THR A 535 0.65 -41.57 -0.55
CA THR A 535 1.24 -42.64 -1.38
C THR A 535 0.28 -43.79 -1.69
N ARG A 536 -0.93 -43.79 -1.10
CA ARG A 536 -1.94 -44.85 -1.20
C ARG A 536 -3.25 -44.39 -1.84
N ILE A 537 -3.34 -43.13 -2.24
CA ILE A 537 -4.52 -42.58 -2.91
C ILE A 537 -4.20 -42.36 -4.40
N PRO A 538 -5.20 -42.48 -5.29
CA PRO A 538 -4.97 -42.29 -6.71
C PRO A 538 -4.77 -40.80 -7.06
N PRO A 539 -4.12 -40.48 -8.19
CA PRO A 539 -3.76 -39.11 -8.57
C PRO A 539 -4.93 -38.11 -8.56
N GLU A 540 -6.11 -38.50 -9.04
CA GLU A 540 -7.31 -37.66 -9.02
C GLU A 540 -7.73 -37.28 -7.61
N ARG A 541 -7.49 -38.16 -6.63
CA ARG A 541 -7.76 -37.86 -5.22
C ARG A 541 -6.74 -36.86 -4.66
N VAL A 542 -5.46 -36.96 -5.05
CA VAL A 542 -4.44 -35.95 -4.68
C VAL A 542 -4.85 -34.56 -5.15
N THR A 543 -5.30 -34.42 -6.40
CA THR A 543 -5.77 -33.15 -6.94
C THR A 543 -6.99 -32.62 -6.17
N ALA A 544 -7.95 -33.48 -5.84
CA ALA A 544 -9.13 -33.10 -5.07
C ALA A 544 -8.77 -32.65 -3.63
N GLU A 545 -7.89 -33.39 -2.94
CA GLU A 545 -7.43 -33.04 -1.59
C GLU A 545 -6.78 -31.66 -1.55
N LEU A 546 -5.99 -31.29 -2.56
CA LEU A 546 -5.34 -29.98 -2.62
C LEU A 546 -6.31 -28.87 -3.02
N GLY A 547 -7.14 -29.13 -4.05
CA GLY A 547 -8.07 -28.14 -4.60
C GLY A 547 -9.15 -27.72 -3.61
N THR A 548 -9.73 -28.66 -2.88
CA THR A 548 -10.80 -28.35 -1.91
C THR A 548 -10.31 -27.45 -0.79
N THR A 549 -9.16 -27.78 -0.17
CA THR A 549 -8.59 -26.96 0.91
C THR A 549 -8.15 -25.58 0.41
N GLU A 550 -7.59 -25.50 -0.80
CA GLU A 550 -7.24 -24.24 -1.45
C GLU A 550 -8.46 -23.33 -1.61
N GLU A 551 -9.56 -23.87 -2.16
CA GLU A 551 -10.81 -23.12 -2.33
C GLU A 551 -11.41 -22.68 -1.00
N ALA A 552 -11.36 -23.53 0.03
CA ALA A 552 -11.89 -23.21 1.35
C ALA A 552 -11.11 -22.04 2.00
N VAL A 553 -9.77 -22.11 1.99
CA VAL A 553 -8.91 -21.05 2.53
C VAL A 553 -9.06 -19.77 1.72
N ASN A 554 -9.06 -19.86 0.39
CA ASN A 554 -9.19 -18.70 -0.49
C ASN A 554 -10.55 -18.00 -0.32
N ARG A 555 -11.63 -18.76 -0.13
CA ARG A 555 -12.96 -18.19 0.11
C ARG A 555 -13.03 -17.40 1.41
N ILE A 556 -12.34 -17.87 2.45
CA ILE A 556 -12.31 -17.17 3.75
C ILE A 556 -11.38 -15.97 3.65
N THR A 557 -10.14 -16.17 3.23
CA THR A 557 -9.06 -15.21 3.45
C THR A 557 -8.71 -14.36 2.22
N GLY A 558 -9.15 -14.77 1.03
CA GLY A 558 -8.69 -14.21 -0.24
C GLY A 558 -7.25 -14.59 -0.63
N PHE A 559 -6.55 -15.39 0.18
CA PHE A 559 -5.18 -15.84 -0.07
C PHE A 559 -5.14 -17.26 -0.66
N THR A 560 -4.04 -17.58 -1.35
CA THR A 560 -3.75 -18.93 -1.82
C THR A 560 -2.87 -19.68 -0.80
N THR A 561 -3.11 -20.98 -0.64
CA THR A 561 -2.23 -21.88 0.11
C THR A 561 -0.96 -22.24 -0.67
N LYS A 562 -0.90 -21.91 -1.96
CA LYS A 562 0.29 -22.13 -2.79
C LYS A 562 1.47 -21.25 -2.35
N PRO A 563 2.72 -21.77 -2.43
CA PRO A 563 3.04 -23.05 -3.01
C PRO A 563 3.16 -24.12 -1.92
N TYR A 564 2.78 -23.89 -0.67
CA TYR A 564 3.21 -24.78 0.41
C TYR A 564 2.18 -25.88 0.62
N PHE A 565 2.61 -27.13 0.48
CA PHE A 565 1.83 -28.29 0.86
C PHE A 565 2.65 -29.21 1.75
N ARG A 566 2.04 -29.74 2.81
CA ARG A 566 2.66 -30.76 3.67
C ARG A 566 1.85 -32.04 3.62
N PHE A 567 2.53 -33.13 3.28
CA PHE A 567 1.93 -34.46 3.27
C PHE A 567 1.52 -34.89 4.69
N PRO A 568 0.26 -35.30 4.92
CA PRO A 568 -0.14 -36.02 6.13
C PRO A 568 0.80 -37.17 6.46
N TYR A 569 1.15 -37.29 7.75
CA TYR A 569 2.13 -38.26 8.27
C TYR A 569 3.54 -38.18 7.65
N GLY A 570 3.82 -37.17 6.83
CA GLY A 570 5.04 -37.13 6.03
C GLY A 570 5.11 -38.14 4.89
N ASP A 571 4.01 -38.86 4.61
CA ASP A 571 3.97 -40.01 3.72
C ASP A 571 4.03 -39.59 2.24
N ARG A 572 5.23 -39.67 1.67
CA ARG A 572 5.54 -39.20 0.32
C ARG A 572 6.58 -40.08 -0.37
N ASN A 573 6.53 -40.06 -1.71
CA ASN A 573 7.53 -40.64 -2.59
C ASN A 573 7.72 -39.74 -3.82
N VAL A 574 8.70 -40.06 -4.67
CA VAL A 574 9.04 -39.24 -5.84
C VAL A 574 7.83 -38.99 -6.75
N GLY A 575 6.93 -39.97 -6.91
CA GLY A 575 5.74 -39.86 -7.75
C GLY A 575 4.74 -38.82 -7.23
N VAL A 576 4.35 -38.91 -5.96
CA VAL A 576 3.39 -37.96 -5.37
C VAL A 576 4.01 -36.57 -5.17
N ILE A 577 5.31 -36.46 -4.91
CA ILE A 577 6.01 -35.16 -4.87
C ILE A 577 5.93 -34.47 -6.24
N ALA A 578 6.27 -35.19 -7.32
CA ALA A 578 6.18 -34.65 -8.67
C ALA A 578 4.75 -34.23 -9.04
N GLN A 579 3.75 -34.98 -8.55
CA GLN A 579 2.35 -34.64 -8.75
C GLN A 579 1.94 -33.35 -8.03
N VAL A 580 2.27 -33.17 -6.75
CA VAL A 580 1.91 -31.92 -6.05
C VAL A 580 2.68 -30.72 -6.63
N ASN A 581 3.93 -30.93 -7.06
CA ASN A 581 4.72 -29.92 -7.77
C ASN A 581 4.04 -29.48 -9.08
N SER A 582 3.49 -30.40 -9.88
CA SER A 582 2.79 -30.04 -11.12
C SER A 582 1.50 -29.27 -10.89
N LEU A 583 0.91 -29.37 -9.68
CA LEU A 583 -0.26 -28.61 -9.26
C LEU A 583 0.10 -27.22 -8.67
N GLY A 584 1.40 -26.88 -8.66
CA GLY A 584 1.91 -25.60 -8.16
C GLY A 584 2.27 -25.60 -6.67
N TYR A 585 2.43 -26.78 -6.05
CA TYR A 585 2.83 -26.91 -4.65
C TYR A 585 4.25 -27.48 -4.47
N LEU A 586 5.09 -26.83 -3.69
CA LEU A 586 6.25 -27.39 -3.02
C LEU A 586 5.83 -28.34 -1.90
N SER A 587 6.35 -29.57 -1.95
CA SER A 587 6.32 -30.48 -0.82
C SER A 587 7.17 -29.88 0.29
N THR A 588 6.59 -29.60 1.44
CA THR A 588 7.28 -29.02 2.60
C THR A 588 7.28 -29.99 3.75
N TYR A 589 8.45 -30.54 4.01
CA TYR A 589 8.73 -31.41 5.14
C TYR A 589 9.31 -30.61 6.31
N TRP A 590 9.99 -31.29 7.24
CA TRP A 590 10.62 -30.69 8.40
C TRP A 590 11.99 -31.31 8.65
N SER A 591 12.83 -30.57 9.38
CA SER A 591 14.14 -31.04 9.85
C SER A 591 14.21 -31.24 11.37
N VAL A 592 13.23 -30.69 12.11
CA VAL A 592 13.10 -30.87 13.56
C VAL A 592 11.67 -31.29 13.90
N ASP A 593 11.53 -32.39 14.63
CA ASP A 593 10.25 -32.95 15.09
C ASP A 593 10.33 -33.31 16.57
N PRO A 594 9.68 -32.55 17.47
CA PRO A 594 9.67 -32.83 18.89
C PRO A 594 8.64 -33.89 19.30
N GLN A 595 7.80 -34.37 18.37
CA GLN A 595 6.79 -35.40 18.57
C GLN A 595 5.88 -35.11 19.77
N GLU A 596 5.49 -33.85 19.93
CA GLU A 596 4.68 -33.35 21.03
C GLU A 596 3.28 -33.97 21.08
N TRP A 597 2.81 -34.53 19.97
CA TRP A 597 1.60 -35.33 19.89
C TRP A 597 1.70 -36.67 20.66
N ARG A 598 2.91 -37.20 20.93
CA ARG A 598 3.08 -38.44 21.71
C ARG A 598 2.85 -38.21 23.18
N ALA A 599 1.99 -39.03 23.80
CA ALA A 599 1.71 -38.96 25.24
C ALA A 599 2.97 -39.06 26.13
N SER A 600 4.00 -39.77 25.70
CA SER A 600 5.26 -39.94 26.44
C SER A 600 6.11 -38.67 26.54
N ASN A 601 5.88 -37.68 25.67
CA ASN A 601 6.70 -36.46 25.63
C ASN A 601 6.04 -35.35 26.46
N SER A 602 6.86 -34.69 27.29
CA SER A 602 6.48 -33.52 28.09
C SER A 602 6.78 -32.21 27.35
N ALA A 603 6.14 -31.11 27.75
CA ALA A 603 6.45 -29.77 27.19
C ALA A 603 7.94 -29.41 27.33
N GLN A 604 8.58 -29.80 28.44
CA GLN A 604 10.03 -29.60 28.61
C GLN A 604 10.85 -30.40 27.60
N SER A 605 10.46 -31.64 27.29
CA SER A 605 11.13 -32.43 26.25
C SER A 605 10.96 -31.77 24.88
N VAL A 606 9.79 -31.18 24.59
CA VAL A 606 9.53 -30.46 23.33
C VAL A 606 10.45 -29.24 23.24
N ILE A 607 10.54 -28.42 24.29
CA ILE A 607 11.46 -27.28 24.36
C ILE A 607 12.90 -27.73 24.10
N ASN A 608 13.35 -28.76 24.82
CA ASN A 608 14.73 -29.27 24.71
C ASN A 608 15.04 -29.76 23.30
N THR A 609 14.10 -30.46 22.65
CA THR A 609 14.27 -30.93 21.28
C THR A 609 14.35 -29.78 20.30
N VAL A 610 13.38 -28.85 20.31
CA VAL A 610 13.37 -27.74 19.35
C VAL A 610 14.57 -26.83 19.56
N VAL A 611 14.77 -26.34 20.79
CA VAL A 611 15.88 -25.43 21.11
C VAL A 611 17.23 -26.14 20.99
N GLY A 612 17.33 -27.45 21.17
CA GLY A 612 18.59 -28.18 21.06
C GLY A 612 18.97 -28.58 19.63
N GLN A 613 17.99 -28.93 18.79
CA GLN A 613 18.22 -29.50 17.46
C GLN A 613 18.11 -28.48 16.32
N SER A 614 17.50 -27.32 16.55
CA SER A 614 17.45 -26.28 15.51
C SER A 614 18.85 -25.73 15.18
N GLY A 615 19.09 -25.58 13.89
CA GLY A 615 20.24 -24.89 13.30
C GLY A 615 19.80 -23.95 12.18
N PRO A 616 20.73 -23.22 11.54
CA PRO A 616 20.44 -22.41 10.35
C PRO A 616 19.64 -23.19 9.31
N GLY A 617 18.49 -22.66 8.88
CA GLY A 617 17.62 -23.30 7.90
C GLY A 617 16.61 -24.29 8.48
N ALA A 618 16.54 -24.48 9.80
CA ALA A 618 15.65 -25.48 10.38
C ALA A 618 14.17 -25.18 10.11
N ILE A 619 13.42 -26.24 9.79
CA ILE A 619 11.96 -26.21 9.67
C ILE A 619 11.42 -27.11 10.79
N VAL A 620 10.74 -26.50 11.76
CA VAL A 620 10.22 -27.18 12.95
C VAL A 620 8.77 -27.57 12.71
N LEU A 621 8.46 -28.87 12.83
CA LEU A 621 7.08 -29.37 12.85
C LEU A 621 6.51 -29.29 14.27
N MET A 622 5.33 -28.69 14.40
CA MET A 622 4.50 -28.74 15.60
C MET A 622 3.01 -28.85 15.20
N HIS A 623 2.12 -29.10 16.16
CA HIS A 623 0.68 -29.29 15.95
C HIS A 623 -0.14 -28.43 16.91
N ASP A 624 -1.43 -28.27 16.64
CA ASP A 624 -2.42 -27.53 17.44
C ASP A 624 -2.85 -28.26 18.75
N VAL A 625 -1.86 -28.66 19.56
CA VAL A 625 -2.06 -29.42 20.81
C VAL A 625 -1.64 -28.64 22.06
N PRO A 626 -2.20 -28.93 23.26
CA PRO A 626 -1.89 -28.20 24.50
C PRO A 626 -0.40 -28.18 24.88
N LYS A 627 0.36 -29.21 24.50
CA LYS A 627 1.81 -29.26 24.75
C LYS A 627 2.57 -28.24 23.93
N THR A 628 2.14 -27.95 22.70
CA THR A 628 2.68 -26.86 21.88
C THR A 628 2.46 -25.52 22.58
N ILE A 629 1.23 -25.25 23.02
CA ILE A 629 0.86 -24.00 23.71
C ILE A 629 1.75 -23.78 24.95
N ALA A 630 1.94 -24.82 25.76
CA ALA A 630 2.78 -24.75 26.95
C ALA A 630 4.27 -24.55 26.66
N ALA A 631 4.78 -25.09 25.55
CA ALA A 631 6.20 -25.06 25.20
C ALA A 631 6.59 -23.82 24.38
N LEU A 632 5.68 -23.30 23.55
CA LEU A 632 5.96 -22.32 22.50
C LEU A 632 6.63 -21.02 23.00
N PRO A 633 6.22 -20.40 24.13
CA PRO A 633 6.89 -19.19 24.61
C PRO A 633 8.38 -19.43 24.90
N ALA A 634 8.71 -20.55 25.55
CA ALA A 634 10.07 -20.91 25.91
C ALA A 634 10.89 -21.38 24.70
N ILE A 635 10.25 -22.00 23.70
CA ILE A 635 10.88 -22.30 22.41
C ILE A 635 11.33 -21.02 21.73
N ILE A 636 10.43 -20.03 21.62
CA ILE A 636 10.71 -18.75 20.96
C ILE A 636 11.87 -18.04 21.67
N ASP A 637 11.80 -17.94 23.00
CA ASP A 637 12.85 -17.28 23.79
C ASP A 637 14.17 -18.04 23.72
N GLY A 638 14.15 -19.37 23.76
CA GLY A 638 15.33 -20.22 23.68
C GLY A 638 16.02 -20.15 22.31
N LEU A 639 15.27 -20.15 21.21
CA LEU A 639 15.82 -19.99 19.86
C LEU A 639 16.43 -18.59 19.66
N ARG A 640 15.75 -17.54 20.14
CA ARG A 640 16.29 -16.17 20.13
C ARG A 640 17.56 -16.05 20.97
N ALA A 641 17.61 -16.66 22.14
CA ALA A 641 18.80 -16.67 23.00
C ALA A 641 20.00 -17.38 22.33
N ARG A 642 19.74 -18.32 21.41
CA ARG A 642 20.75 -18.95 20.56
C ARG A 642 21.10 -18.13 19.30
N GLY A 643 20.54 -16.93 19.15
CA GLY A 643 20.80 -16.02 18.04
C GLY A 643 19.97 -16.31 16.78
N PHE A 644 18.93 -17.14 16.86
CA PHE A 644 18.07 -17.41 15.71
C PHE A 644 16.99 -16.34 15.52
N MET A 645 16.77 -15.96 14.27
CA MET A 645 15.59 -15.24 13.80
C MET A 645 14.52 -16.25 13.43
N LEU A 646 13.30 -16.01 13.91
CA LEU A 646 12.13 -16.83 13.62
C LEU A 646 11.40 -16.22 12.44
N VAL A 647 11.26 -17.00 11.36
CA VAL A 647 10.81 -16.54 10.06
C VAL A 647 9.75 -17.47 9.49
N THR A 648 9.02 -17.01 8.47
CA THR A 648 8.11 -17.85 7.69
C THR A 648 8.86 -18.77 6.71
N LEU A 649 8.16 -19.72 6.07
CA LEU A 649 8.76 -20.56 5.02
C LEU A 649 9.20 -19.72 3.82
N THR A 650 8.42 -18.72 3.40
CA THR A 650 8.84 -17.80 2.33
C THR A 650 10.16 -17.12 2.65
N GLU A 651 10.29 -16.56 3.84
CA GLU A 651 11.51 -15.87 4.29
C GLU A 651 12.71 -16.82 4.45
N LEU A 652 12.46 -18.07 4.84
CA LEU A 652 13.49 -19.10 4.97
C LEU A 652 14.03 -19.55 3.60
N LEU A 653 13.15 -19.76 2.64
CA LEU A 653 13.47 -20.32 1.32
C LEU A 653 13.90 -19.24 0.31
N TYR A 654 13.45 -17.99 0.51
CA TYR A 654 13.85 -16.86 -0.28
C TYR A 654 14.27 -15.68 0.61
N PRO A 655 15.39 -15.81 1.34
CA PRO A 655 15.89 -14.75 2.18
C PRO A 655 16.43 -13.65 1.27
N GLY A 656 15.64 -12.59 1.05
CA GLY A 656 16.10 -11.39 0.35
C GLY A 656 17.44 -10.86 0.90
N PRO A 657 18.17 -10.01 0.17
CA PRO A 657 19.41 -9.45 0.67
C PRO A 657 19.20 -8.73 2.03
N VAL A 658 20.20 -8.86 2.88
CA VAL A 658 20.21 -8.67 4.35
C VAL A 658 19.73 -7.27 4.79
N GLY A 659 18.84 -7.22 5.80
CA GLY A 659 18.56 -5.98 6.53
C GLY A 659 17.39 -6.05 7.53
N ARG A 660 17.59 -6.69 8.68
CA ARG A 660 16.99 -6.34 9.99
C ARG A 660 17.99 -6.78 11.09
N PRO A 661 18.11 -6.02 12.20
CA PRO A 661 19.24 -6.09 13.14
C PRO A 661 19.51 -7.48 13.72
#